data_AF-A0AAW2NQK6-F1
#
_entry.id   AF-A0AAW2NQK6-F1
#
_cell.length_a   1.000
_cell.length_b   1.000
_cell.length_c   1.000
_cell.angle_alpha   90.00
_cell.angle_beta   90.00
_cell.angle_gamma   90.00
#
_symmetry.space_group_name_H-M   'P 1'
#
loop_
_entity.id
_entity.type
_entity.pdbx_description
1 polymer ?
#
loop_
_entity_poly.entity_id
_entity_poly.type
_entity_poly.pdbx_seq_one_letter_code
_entity_poly.pdbx_strand_id
1 'polypeptide(L)'
;MWIILFCLLLARVNLRLFTIALLFHFKYNLILGRCRKMADDYVKIILLGISPDRDSLESAAKKSSISSGGRVQDRKEFLHRFVDSEVLKTNLLDWLEDIAEDSVKPTFDVPFELVDLQKFDYALEGIPFQQLIRMPNSIYASTSRTVEATAYLALEDFLHASMNGLWEAFWGPENDRMPFYVSSLYDGNLRFYQAEQAISKGKLEGLCASAIMLKNPRHPQGKWDDIIELALLRPDIGSLASAEEDSKPPVSIMGEALFFALRVLIARSISRSNIPLSLNCVFVLLVDYQYGGVVKVEGDLSNLEFDLNNVYESAASWIKNHSRIAVSPVCRIWNKLGNANWGDIGALQVLYATFQSIAQYAGTPKNTIEDLAADHSSRLQARRIERQLEDMRVNGNGSVLLLEDSSWQKGYQIDEVLNDGEILYYVASPVEDRGKTVFLYVGSHPSQLEPAWEDMKLWYQVQRQTKVLSVMKQKGLSSKYLPELIASGRVVHPGNCRKPKKGDNCDHPWCGTLVLATSPVGRTVADMVRAGQFGADEAISMGQPYYVLIGWGHAILEERDRPALNLHFSSTSALQEGKLCSASDAESLVYMLYFCSGGDLPVLDSVEGALQWRETSWSRRLIQQKLGDISAVLKAFADYVDSLCGTPYPVDYKIWLRRLKRQISEEDGGKEVDTSG
;
A
#
# COMPACT_ATOMS: atom_id res chain seq x y z
N MET A 1 32.99 -37.70 45.87
CA MET A 1 32.36 -37.31 44.58
C MET A 1 31.09 -36.47 44.77
N TRP A 2 30.17 -36.84 45.67
CA TRP A 2 28.93 -36.07 45.92
C TRP A 2 29.12 -34.70 46.61
N ILE A 3 30.14 -34.53 47.45
CA ILE A 3 30.44 -33.24 48.11
C ILE A 3 30.97 -32.19 47.10
N ILE A 4 31.74 -32.63 46.10
CA ILE A 4 32.25 -31.73 45.04
C ILE A 4 31.10 -31.30 44.10
N LEU A 5 30.15 -32.21 43.83
CA LEU A 5 28.95 -31.89 43.06
C LEU A 5 28.02 -30.91 43.81
N PHE A 6 27.90 -31.05 45.13
CA PHE A 6 27.12 -30.16 45.98
C PHE A 6 27.76 -28.76 46.11
N CYS A 7 29.10 -28.69 46.24
CA CYS A 7 29.82 -27.42 46.24
C CYS A 7 29.76 -26.69 44.88
N LEU A 8 29.79 -27.42 43.76
CA LEU A 8 29.62 -26.85 42.41
C LEU A 8 28.18 -26.38 42.13
N LEU A 9 27.16 -27.05 42.70
CA LEU A 9 25.78 -26.59 42.65
C LEU A 9 25.57 -25.33 43.50
N LEU A 10 26.14 -25.26 44.71
CA LEU A 10 26.08 -24.08 45.57
C LEU A 10 26.82 -22.87 44.98
N ALA A 11 27.93 -23.10 44.25
CA ALA A 11 28.64 -22.05 43.54
C ALA A 11 27.84 -21.51 42.32
N ARG A 12 27.07 -22.35 41.63
CA ARG A 12 26.18 -21.93 40.51
C ARG A 12 24.91 -21.23 40.97
N VAL A 13 24.36 -21.58 42.13
CA VAL A 13 23.17 -20.91 42.70
C VAL A 13 23.54 -19.54 43.28
N ASN A 14 24.73 -19.38 43.87
CA ASN A 14 25.20 -18.08 44.35
C ASN A 14 25.56 -17.10 43.22
N LEU A 15 26.04 -17.55 42.06
CA LEU A 15 26.39 -16.63 40.97
C LEU A 15 25.15 -15.94 40.38
N ARG A 16 24.00 -16.63 40.28
CA ARG A 16 22.72 -16.05 39.81
C ARG A 16 22.09 -15.11 40.84
N LEU A 17 22.17 -15.43 42.13
CA LEU A 17 21.72 -14.53 43.20
C LEU A 17 22.60 -13.27 43.28
N PHE A 18 23.92 -13.39 43.05
CA PHE A 18 24.82 -12.25 43.00
C PHE A 18 24.56 -11.36 41.77
N THR A 19 24.25 -11.93 40.60
CA THR A 19 23.89 -11.12 39.40
C THR A 19 22.56 -10.40 39.59
N ILE A 20 21.57 -11.05 40.20
CA ILE A 20 20.27 -10.45 40.50
C ILE A 20 20.43 -9.37 41.58
N ALA A 21 21.23 -9.59 42.62
CA ALA A 21 21.51 -8.59 43.65
C ALA A 21 22.31 -7.40 43.11
N LEU A 22 23.25 -7.61 42.17
CA LEU A 22 23.99 -6.53 41.51
C LEU A 22 23.08 -5.72 40.57
N LEU A 23 22.20 -6.38 39.82
CA LEU A 23 21.17 -5.74 38.97
C LEU A 23 20.15 -4.97 39.81
N PHE A 24 19.74 -5.51 40.96
CA PHE A 24 18.86 -4.83 41.90
C PHE A 24 19.57 -3.65 42.55
N HIS A 25 20.85 -3.76 42.93
CA HIS A 25 21.62 -2.66 43.49
C HIS A 25 21.88 -1.55 42.47
N PHE A 26 22.16 -1.87 41.20
CA PHE A 26 22.30 -0.91 40.10
C PHE A 26 20.97 -0.22 39.76
N LYS A 27 19.85 -0.98 39.67
CA LYS A 27 18.51 -0.39 39.49
C LYS A 27 18.10 0.46 40.69
N TYR A 28 18.37 0.02 41.91
CA TYR A 28 18.01 0.73 43.13
C TYR A 28 18.84 2.01 43.31
N ASN A 29 20.14 2.00 42.98
CA ASN A 29 20.98 3.21 42.96
C ASN A 29 20.62 4.16 41.80
N LEU A 30 20.21 3.65 40.63
CA LEU A 30 19.71 4.47 39.52
C LEU A 30 18.35 5.13 39.86
N ILE A 31 17.49 4.42 40.58
CA ILE A 31 16.20 4.92 41.09
C ILE A 31 16.43 5.93 42.23
N LEU A 32 17.35 5.67 43.17
CA LEU A 32 17.73 6.64 44.22
C LEU A 32 18.42 7.88 43.64
N GLY A 33 19.24 7.74 42.59
CA GLY A 33 19.83 8.86 41.85
C GLY A 33 18.79 9.70 41.12
N ARG A 34 17.76 9.07 40.52
CA ARG A 34 16.60 9.77 39.92
C ARG A 34 15.69 10.41 40.97
N CYS A 35 15.45 9.77 42.11
CA CYS A 35 14.66 10.34 43.20
C CYS A 35 15.38 11.52 43.87
N ARG A 36 16.71 11.50 43.97
CA ARG A 36 17.50 12.64 44.48
C ARG A 36 17.49 13.82 43.49
N LYS A 37 17.56 13.56 42.18
CA LYS A 37 17.43 14.59 41.13
C LYS A 37 16.01 15.19 41.09
N MET A 38 14.98 14.35 41.24
CA MET A 38 13.58 14.76 41.30
C MET A 38 13.25 15.51 42.61
N ALA A 39 13.91 15.18 43.72
CA ALA A 39 13.79 15.92 44.99
C ALA A 39 14.51 17.27 44.93
N ASP A 40 15.69 17.37 44.29
CA ASP A 40 16.38 18.65 44.07
C ASP A 40 15.60 19.57 43.11
N ASP A 41 14.95 19.01 42.09
CA ASP A 41 14.07 19.75 41.17
C ASP A 41 12.76 20.19 41.87
N TYR A 42 12.18 19.36 42.76
CA TYR A 42 11.02 19.73 43.58
C TYR A 42 11.35 20.79 44.65
N VAL A 43 12.54 20.73 45.26
CA VAL A 43 13.00 21.74 46.23
C VAL A 43 13.27 23.08 45.54
N LYS A 44 13.74 23.07 44.28
CA LYS A 44 13.84 24.28 43.44
C LYS A 44 12.47 24.90 43.10
N ILE A 45 11.45 24.08 42.93
CA ILE A 45 10.07 24.51 42.65
C ILE A 45 9.38 25.06 43.92
N ILE A 46 9.72 24.54 45.10
CA ILE A 46 9.11 24.98 46.38
C ILE A 46 9.82 26.22 46.97
N LEU A 47 11.12 26.44 46.70
CA LEU A 47 11.88 27.59 47.24
C LEU A 47 11.83 28.88 46.40
N LEU A 48 11.29 28.86 45.18
CA LEU A 48 11.15 30.05 44.31
C LEU A 48 9.69 30.38 44.00
N GLY A 49 8.81 30.27 45.00
CA GLY A 49 7.42 30.68 44.90
C GLY A 49 7.27 32.11 44.39
N ILE A 50 6.94 32.26 43.10
CA ILE A 50 6.50 33.53 42.50
C ILE A 50 5.22 33.25 41.71
N SER A 51 4.14 33.78 42.27
CA SER A 51 2.78 33.86 41.76
C SER A 51 2.69 34.78 40.54
N PRO A 52 1.79 34.54 39.56
CA PRO A 52 1.54 35.47 38.48
C PRO A 52 0.48 36.49 38.92
N ASP A 53 0.89 37.72 39.23
CA ASP A 53 0.23 38.95 38.75
C ASP A 53 0.73 40.20 39.50
N ARG A 54 0.95 41.25 38.70
CA ARG A 54 1.23 42.66 39.04
C ARG A 54 2.54 42.95 39.78
N ASP A 55 3.48 43.58 39.07
CA ASP A 55 3.75 45.00 39.31
C ASP A 55 4.61 45.64 38.20
N SER A 56 4.14 46.81 37.80
CA SER A 56 4.89 47.85 37.11
C SER A 56 5.86 48.51 38.08
N LEU A 57 7.15 48.58 37.74
CA LEU A 57 7.99 49.75 38.04
C LEU A 57 9.31 49.71 37.25
N GLU A 58 9.55 50.84 36.60
CA GLU A 58 10.71 51.36 35.90
C GLU A 58 12.07 50.65 36.08
N SER A 59 12.68 50.29 34.94
CA SER A 59 14.10 50.52 34.74
C SER A 59 14.36 51.09 33.35
N ALA A 60 14.87 52.31 33.33
CA ALA A 60 15.30 53.00 32.13
C ALA A 60 16.52 52.29 31.52
N ALA A 61 16.30 51.60 30.40
CA ALA A 61 17.33 51.29 29.43
C ALA A 61 16.80 51.66 28.05
N LYS A 62 17.34 52.75 27.49
CA LYS A 62 17.12 53.15 26.09
C LYS A 62 17.43 51.98 25.15
N LYS A 63 16.39 51.33 24.61
CA LYS A 63 16.45 50.52 23.40
C LYS A 63 15.23 50.81 22.53
N SER A 64 15.51 51.13 21.28
CA SER A 64 14.62 51.51 20.19
C SER A 64 13.39 50.61 20.07
N SER A 65 12.21 51.16 20.36
CA SER A 65 10.91 50.60 19.98
C SER A 65 10.64 50.91 18.51
N ILE A 66 11.17 50.08 17.61
CA ILE A 66 10.77 50.09 16.19
C ILE A 66 9.83 48.89 15.95
N SER A 67 8.55 49.21 15.79
CA SER A 67 7.47 48.55 15.02
C SER A 67 7.53 47.03 14.71
N SER A 68 7.71 46.15 15.69
CA SER A 68 7.45 44.71 15.46
C SER A 68 5.96 44.38 15.24
N GLY A 69 5.06 45.18 15.82
CA GLY A 69 3.61 45.00 15.70
C GLY A 69 3.04 45.27 14.30
N GLY A 70 3.59 46.25 13.57
CA GLY A 70 3.15 46.59 12.21
C GLY A 70 3.43 45.48 11.20
N ARG A 71 4.66 44.95 11.21
CA ARG A 71 5.08 43.87 10.29
C ARG A 71 4.23 42.60 10.42
N VAL A 72 3.86 42.20 11.64
CA VAL A 72 2.99 41.02 11.85
C VAL A 72 1.57 41.27 11.36
N GLN A 73 1.09 42.52 11.44
CA GLN A 73 -0.22 42.91 10.93
C GLN A 73 -0.24 42.90 9.40
N ASP A 74 0.80 43.42 8.76
CA ASP A 74 0.93 43.41 7.29
C ASP A 74 0.97 41.97 6.75
N ARG A 75 1.69 41.06 7.40
CA ARG A 75 1.69 39.63 7.04
C ARG A 75 0.31 38.98 7.13
N LYS A 76 -0.46 39.31 8.18
CA LYS A 76 -1.84 38.81 8.35
C LYS A 76 -2.76 39.31 7.25
N GLU A 77 -2.67 40.60 6.93
CA GLU A 77 -3.48 41.20 5.87
C GLU A 77 -3.08 40.65 4.50
N PHE A 78 -1.79 40.45 4.25
CA PHE A 78 -1.29 39.80 3.05
C PHE A 78 -1.88 38.40 2.88
N LEU A 79 -1.81 37.55 3.92
CA LEU A 79 -2.41 36.20 3.90
C LEU A 79 -3.92 36.22 3.69
N HIS A 80 -4.61 37.23 4.22
CA HIS A 80 -6.05 37.42 4.05
C HIS A 80 -6.43 37.77 2.61
N ARG A 81 -5.57 38.53 1.90
CA ARG A 81 -5.77 38.89 0.48
C ARG A 81 -5.27 37.82 -0.50
N PHE A 82 -4.32 36.99 -0.09
CA PHE A 82 -3.70 35.96 -0.92
C PHE A 82 -4.53 34.67 -1.02
N VAL A 83 -5.72 34.72 -1.62
CA VAL A 83 -6.71 33.62 -1.57
C VAL A 83 -6.96 32.91 -2.90
N ASP A 84 -6.48 33.44 -4.01
CA ASP A 84 -6.78 32.96 -5.36
C ASP A 84 -5.55 32.32 -6.02
N SER A 85 -5.60 31.01 -6.24
CA SER A 85 -4.51 30.26 -6.87
C SER A 85 -4.35 30.58 -8.36
N GLU A 86 -5.44 30.94 -9.05
CA GLU A 86 -5.45 31.22 -10.49
C GLU A 86 -4.71 32.52 -10.79
N VAL A 87 -4.86 33.53 -9.93
CA VAL A 87 -4.14 34.81 -10.07
C VAL A 87 -2.63 34.59 -9.88
N LEU A 88 -2.21 33.84 -8.86
CA LEU A 88 -0.77 33.53 -8.70
C LEU A 88 -0.25 32.74 -9.90
N LYS A 89 -0.97 31.71 -10.33
CA LYS A 89 -0.60 30.88 -11.48
C LYS A 89 -0.36 31.74 -12.72
N THR A 90 -1.24 32.70 -13.00
CA THR A 90 -1.08 33.63 -14.13
C THR A 90 0.22 34.44 -14.04
N ASN A 91 0.63 34.87 -12.84
CA ASN A 91 1.90 35.60 -12.62
C ASN A 91 3.16 34.72 -12.74
N LEU A 92 2.99 33.41 -12.63
CA LEU A 92 4.05 32.41 -12.73
C LEU A 92 4.10 31.70 -14.08
N LEU A 93 3.08 31.85 -14.93
CA LEU A 93 2.88 31.05 -16.13
C LEU A 93 4.09 31.13 -17.08
N ASP A 94 4.43 32.33 -17.56
CA ASP A 94 5.58 32.54 -18.46
C ASP A 94 6.88 31.97 -17.86
N TRP A 95 7.09 32.16 -16.56
CA TRP A 95 8.28 31.66 -15.87
C TRP A 95 8.31 30.13 -15.78
N LEU A 96 7.18 29.48 -15.53
CA LEU A 96 7.08 28.01 -15.50
C LEU A 96 7.18 27.40 -16.89
N GLU A 97 6.66 28.08 -17.92
CA GLU A 97 6.76 27.67 -19.32
C GLU A 97 8.20 27.79 -19.83
N ASP A 98 8.87 28.93 -19.59
CA ASP A 98 10.29 29.13 -19.91
C ASP A 98 11.17 28.03 -19.28
N ILE A 99 10.86 27.68 -18.03
CA ILE A 99 11.51 26.62 -17.25
C ILE A 99 11.25 25.23 -17.84
N ALA A 100 10.03 24.98 -18.35
CA ALA A 100 9.66 23.71 -18.98
C ALA A 100 10.30 23.52 -20.36
N GLU A 101 10.54 24.60 -21.11
CA GLU A 101 11.11 24.57 -22.46
C GLU A 101 12.65 24.41 -22.49
N ASP A 102 13.36 24.69 -21.39
CA ASP A 102 14.82 24.56 -21.32
C ASP A 102 15.27 23.08 -21.28
N SER A 103 15.64 22.54 -22.44
CA SER A 103 16.02 21.13 -22.61
C SER A 103 17.47 20.80 -22.22
N VAL A 104 18.27 21.79 -21.77
CA VAL A 104 19.73 21.62 -21.59
C VAL A 104 20.11 21.25 -20.15
N LYS A 105 19.21 21.47 -19.16
CA LYS A 105 19.43 21.11 -17.75
C LYS A 105 18.16 20.54 -17.10
N PRO A 106 18.29 19.69 -16.06
CA PRO A 106 17.14 19.34 -15.22
C PRO A 106 16.57 20.62 -14.62
N THR A 107 15.32 20.89 -15.00
CA THR A 107 14.56 22.11 -14.74
C THR A 107 14.39 22.47 -13.26
N PHE A 108 14.24 21.46 -12.40
CA PHE A 108 14.23 21.59 -10.95
C PHE A 108 15.11 20.49 -10.36
N ASP A 109 15.70 20.75 -9.19
CA ASP A 109 16.36 19.70 -8.41
C ASP A 109 15.34 18.60 -8.07
N VAL A 110 15.79 17.34 -7.97
CA VAL A 110 14.96 16.28 -7.38
C VAL A 110 14.99 16.38 -5.85
N PRO A 111 13.86 16.19 -5.15
CA PRO A 111 13.82 16.34 -3.70
C PRO A 111 14.57 15.23 -2.96
N PHE A 112 14.73 14.06 -3.59
CA PHE A 112 15.30 12.85 -2.98
C PHE A 112 16.21 12.12 -3.95
N GLU A 113 17.34 11.64 -3.45
CA GLU A 113 18.26 10.78 -4.20
C GLU A 113 17.74 9.34 -4.23
N LEU A 114 17.96 8.63 -5.34
CA LEU A 114 17.49 7.24 -5.49
C LEU A 114 18.08 6.31 -4.42
N VAL A 115 19.34 6.53 -4.03
CA VAL A 115 20.02 5.75 -2.99
C VAL A 115 19.34 5.89 -1.64
N ASP A 116 18.80 7.07 -1.32
CA ASP A 116 18.11 7.30 -0.05
C ASP A 116 16.73 6.65 -0.05
N LEU A 117 16.03 6.66 -1.19
CA LEU A 117 14.78 5.92 -1.36
C LEU A 117 14.98 4.41 -1.24
N GLN A 118 16.07 3.87 -1.78
CA GLN A 118 16.40 2.43 -1.66
C GLN A 118 16.72 2.02 -0.22
N LYS A 119 17.47 2.85 0.52
CA LYS A 119 17.71 2.61 1.95
C LYS A 119 16.42 2.69 2.76
N PHE A 120 15.56 3.65 2.41
CA PHE A 120 14.26 3.82 3.06
C PHE A 120 13.35 2.62 2.80
N ASP A 121 13.26 2.14 1.57
CA ASP A 121 12.55 0.90 1.22
C ASP A 121 12.99 -0.27 2.10
N TYR A 122 14.29 -0.49 2.21
CA TYR A 122 14.86 -1.55 3.05
C TYR A 122 14.53 -1.39 4.54
N ALA A 123 14.47 -0.15 5.05
CA ALA A 123 14.03 0.14 6.41
C ALA A 123 12.53 -0.08 6.62
N LEU A 124 11.72 0.16 5.58
CA LEU A 124 10.27 -0.04 5.61
C LEU A 124 9.86 -1.51 5.54
N GLU A 125 10.72 -2.39 5.03
CA GLU A 125 10.42 -3.81 4.94
C GLU A 125 10.19 -4.43 6.34
N GLY A 126 9.05 -5.10 6.51
CA GLY A 126 8.58 -5.64 7.79
C GLY A 126 7.84 -4.64 8.70
N ILE A 127 7.68 -3.37 8.31
CA ILE A 127 6.82 -2.40 9.03
C ILE A 127 5.35 -2.72 8.76
N PRO A 128 4.47 -2.73 9.79
CA PRO A 128 3.04 -2.85 9.55
C PRO A 128 2.47 -1.54 9.01
N PHE A 129 2.16 -1.51 7.71
CA PHE A 129 1.30 -0.49 7.14
C PHE A 129 -0.14 -0.98 7.16
N GLN A 130 -1.05 -0.06 7.48
CA GLN A 130 -2.47 -0.35 7.47
C GLN A 130 -2.94 -0.65 6.04
N GLN A 131 -3.79 -1.66 5.88
CA GLN A 131 -4.47 -1.94 4.60
C GLN A 131 -5.38 -0.78 4.20
N LEU A 132 -5.29 -0.41 2.93
CA LEU A 132 -6.16 0.59 2.32
C LEU A 132 -7.42 -0.10 1.80
N ILE A 133 -8.56 0.29 2.35
CA ILE A 133 -9.85 -0.34 2.02
C ILE A 133 -10.47 0.35 0.81
N ARG A 134 -10.33 1.67 0.73
CA ARG A 134 -10.79 2.49 -0.39
C ARG A 134 -9.61 2.84 -1.26
N MET A 135 -9.80 2.68 -2.57
CA MET A 135 -8.75 2.88 -3.56
C MET A 135 -9.25 3.76 -4.72
N PRO A 136 -8.43 4.67 -5.25
CA PRO A 136 -8.77 5.38 -6.47
C PRO A 136 -8.80 4.39 -7.62
N ASN A 137 -9.83 4.42 -8.46
CA ASN A 137 -10.07 3.36 -9.44
C ASN A 137 -9.97 3.89 -10.87
N SER A 138 -8.82 3.69 -11.52
CA SER A 138 -8.58 4.19 -12.88
C SER A 138 -9.39 3.47 -13.96
N ILE A 139 -9.73 2.18 -13.77
CA ILE A 139 -10.58 1.41 -14.72
C ILE A 139 -11.99 2.03 -14.88
N TYR A 140 -12.42 2.83 -13.91
CA TYR A 140 -13.71 3.49 -13.88
C TYR A 140 -13.59 5.02 -13.84
N ALA A 141 -12.47 5.59 -14.29
CA ALA A 141 -12.25 7.04 -14.44
C ALA A 141 -13.17 7.69 -15.48
N SER A 142 -14.42 7.25 -15.59
CA SER A 142 -15.53 8.11 -15.93
C SER A 142 -15.55 9.32 -14.99
N THR A 143 -15.90 10.49 -15.51
CA THR A 143 -16.11 11.75 -14.78
C THR A 143 -17.30 11.71 -13.80
N SER A 144 -17.66 10.52 -13.30
CA SER A 144 -18.73 10.33 -12.34
C SER A 144 -18.29 10.87 -10.98
N ARG A 145 -19.14 11.72 -10.37
CA ARG A 145 -18.97 12.25 -9.01
C ARG A 145 -18.65 11.16 -7.97
N THR A 146 -19.11 9.93 -8.20
CA THR A 146 -18.84 8.79 -7.30
C THR A 146 -17.36 8.39 -7.28
N VAL A 147 -16.70 8.47 -8.44
CA VAL A 147 -15.28 8.10 -8.60
C VAL A 147 -14.39 9.14 -7.93
N GLU A 148 -14.69 10.42 -8.16
CA GLU A 148 -14.01 11.54 -7.52
C GLU A 148 -14.15 11.50 -6.00
N ALA A 149 -15.37 11.26 -5.48
CA ALA A 149 -15.59 11.12 -4.05
C ALA A 149 -14.78 9.95 -3.46
N THR A 150 -14.74 8.81 -4.16
CA THR A 150 -13.95 7.64 -3.74
C THR A 150 -12.46 7.94 -3.73
N ALA A 151 -11.96 8.74 -4.68
CA ALA A 151 -10.55 9.11 -4.76
C ALA A 151 -10.12 10.01 -3.60
N TYR A 152 -10.93 11.00 -3.20
CA TYR A 152 -10.65 11.80 -2.00
C TYR A 152 -10.61 10.95 -0.73
N LEU A 153 -11.56 10.04 -0.57
CA LEU A 153 -11.60 9.12 0.56
C LEU A 153 -10.40 8.16 0.59
N ALA A 154 -10.00 7.65 -0.58
CA ALA A 154 -8.84 6.79 -0.71
C ALA A 154 -7.53 7.55 -0.43
N LEU A 155 -7.43 8.81 -0.86
CA LEU A 155 -6.29 9.66 -0.55
C LEU A 155 -6.19 9.93 0.97
N GLU A 156 -7.32 10.22 1.64
CA GLU A 156 -7.32 10.38 3.10
C GLU A 156 -6.86 9.10 3.82
N ASP A 157 -7.36 7.93 3.40
CA ASP A 157 -6.94 6.63 3.94
C ASP A 157 -5.44 6.38 3.73
N PHE A 158 -4.92 6.72 2.54
CA PHE A 158 -3.52 6.58 2.19
C PHE A 158 -2.62 7.47 3.06
N LEU A 159 -2.95 8.75 3.22
CA LEU A 159 -2.19 9.66 4.07
C LEU A 159 -2.23 9.20 5.53
N HIS A 160 -3.39 8.71 5.99
CA HIS A 160 -3.53 8.19 7.36
C HIS A 160 -2.67 6.94 7.59
N ALA A 161 -2.73 5.97 6.68
CA ALA A 161 -1.93 4.75 6.77
C ALA A 161 -0.43 5.04 6.69
N SER A 162 -0.02 5.94 5.79
CA SER A 162 1.36 6.42 5.64
C SER A 162 1.88 6.98 6.96
N MET A 163 1.17 7.99 7.47
CA MET A 163 1.53 8.71 8.68
C MET A 163 1.55 7.81 9.92
N ASN A 164 0.55 6.93 10.09
CA ASN A 164 0.46 6.03 11.24
C ASN A 164 1.59 4.98 11.21
N GLY A 165 1.83 4.35 10.05
CA GLY A 165 2.90 3.35 9.89
C GLY A 165 4.28 3.95 10.15
N LEU A 166 4.56 5.13 9.61
CA LEU A 166 5.81 5.85 9.83
C LEU A 166 5.96 6.29 11.30
N TRP A 167 4.90 6.82 11.92
CA TRP A 167 4.96 7.25 13.32
C TRP A 167 5.28 6.08 14.26
N GLU A 168 4.54 4.97 14.13
CA GLU A 168 4.72 3.80 14.98
C GLU A 168 6.12 3.19 14.82
N ALA A 169 6.66 3.18 13.59
CA ALA A 169 7.99 2.61 13.33
C ALA A 169 9.16 3.49 13.78
N PHE A 170 9.09 4.80 13.52
CA PHE A 170 10.23 5.70 13.71
C PHE A 170 10.19 6.45 15.06
N TRP A 171 9.01 6.78 15.58
CA TRP A 171 8.85 7.50 16.87
C TRP A 171 8.27 6.63 18.00
N GLY A 172 7.76 5.44 17.69
CA GLY A 172 7.37 4.40 18.65
C GLY A 172 6.02 4.64 19.35
N PRO A 173 5.43 3.57 19.93
CA PRO A 173 4.09 3.63 20.54
C PRO A 173 4.07 4.12 22.00
N GLU A 174 5.22 4.38 22.62
CA GLU A 174 5.33 4.64 24.05
C GLU A 174 4.86 6.06 24.42
N ASN A 175 3.68 6.12 25.05
CA ASN A 175 3.05 7.24 25.77
C ASN A 175 2.56 8.49 25.00
N ASP A 176 3.00 8.74 23.78
CA ASP A 176 2.50 9.89 23.01
C ASP A 176 1.54 9.43 21.91
N ARG A 177 0.25 9.77 22.06
CA ARG A 177 -0.72 9.66 20.97
C ARG A 177 -0.18 10.43 19.77
N MET A 178 -0.13 9.80 18.60
CA MET A 178 0.27 10.45 17.35
C MET A 178 -0.40 11.84 17.22
N PRO A 179 0.38 12.94 17.15
CA PRO A 179 -0.14 14.30 17.28
C PRO A 179 -0.78 14.81 15.99
N PHE A 180 -1.02 13.94 15.02
CA PHE A 180 -1.46 14.31 13.69
C PHE A 180 -2.83 13.71 13.34
N TYR A 181 -3.51 14.33 12.38
CA TYR A 181 -4.74 13.85 11.75
C TYR A 181 -4.81 14.31 10.29
N VAL A 182 -5.67 13.68 9.50
CA VAL A 182 -5.88 14.03 8.09
C VAL A 182 -7.20 14.80 7.94
N SER A 183 -7.23 15.81 7.07
CA SER A 183 -8.42 16.58 6.75
C SER A 183 -8.34 17.17 5.34
N SER A 184 -9.46 17.31 4.65
CA SER A 184 -9.53 17.92 3.32
C SER A 184 -9.81 19.42 3.35
N LEU A 185 -9.11 20.17 2.51
CA LEU A 185 -9.30 21.59 2.27
C LEU A 185 -10.47 21.82 1.31
N TYR A 186 -11.37 22.70 1.71
CA TYR A 186 -12.46 23.18 0.87
C TYR A 186 -12.14 24.58 0.32
N ASP A 187 -12.06 24.71 -0.99
CA ASP A 187 -11.62 25.90 -1.69
C ASP A 187 -12.49 27.13 -1.38
N GLY A 188 -13.82 26.96 -1.45
CA GLY A 188 -14.76 28.09 -1.32
C GLY A 188 -14.74 28.83 0.03
N ASN A 189 -14.07 28.31 1.06
CA ASN A 189 -13.83 29.05 2.30
C ASN A 189 -12.44 28.83 2.93
N LEU A 190 -11.57 28.09 2.24
CA LEU A 190 -10.23 27.71 2.68
C LEU A 190 -10.18 27.11 4.09
N ARG A 191 -11.19 26.31 4.45
CA ARG A 191 -11.29 25.57 5.73
C ARG A 191 -11.18 24.06 5.52
N PHE A 192 -10.85 23.38 6.61
CA PHE A 192 -10.62 21.94 6.64
C PHE A 192 -11.85 21.17 7.14
N TYR A 193 -12.18 20.08 6.45
CA TYR A 193 -13.27 19.17 6.73
C TYR A 193 -12.82 17.74 6.42
N GLN A 194 -13.32 16.75 7.16
CA GLN A 194 -13.18 15.36 6.72
C GLN A 194 -13.89 15.17 5.38
N ALA A 195 -13.24 14.48 4.44
CA ALA A 195 -13.81 14.27 3.10
C ALA A 195 -15.20 13.63 3.17
N GLU A 196 -15.41 12.62 4.02
CA GLU A 196 -16.73 12.00 4.24
C GLU A 196 -17.81 13.02 4.64
N GLN A 197 -17.45 13.96 5.52
CA GLN A 197 -18.37 14.99 5.99
C GLN A 197 -18.67 16.03 4.90
N ALA A 198 -17.68 16.38 4.07
CA ALA A 198 -17.88 17.28 2.95
C ALA A 198 -18.75 16.63 1.87
N ILE A 199 -18.44 15.38 1.51
CA ILE A 199 -19.16 14.58 0.51
C ILE A 199 -20.63 14.38 0.92
N SER A 200 -20.89 13.98 2.17
CA SER A 200 -22.27 13.80 2.68
C SER A 200 -23.09 15.09 2.71
N LYS A 201 -22.43 16.26 2.75
CA LYS A 201 -23.06 17.58 2.64
C LYS A 201 -23.17 18.10 1.19
N GLY A 202 -22.83 17.28 0.19
CA GLY A 202 -22.86 17.65 -1.22
C GLY A 202 -21.77 18.63 -1.65
N LYS A 203 -20.68 18.75 -0.88
CA LYS A 203 -19.58 19.70 -1.08
C LYS A 203 -18.36 19.10 -1.81
N LEU A 204 -18.57 18.08 -2.62
CA LEU A 204 -17.49 17.39 -3.34
C LEU A 204 -16.72 18.34 -4.28
N GLU A 205 -17.43 19.11 -5.11
CA GLU A 205 -16.85 20.00 -6.13
C GLU A 205 -15.97 21.13 -5.58
N GLY A 206 -16.05 21.42 -4.28
CA GLY A 206 -15.19 22.42 -3.65
C GLY A 206 -14.03 21.83 -2.86
N LEU A 207 -13.85 20.50 -2.82
CA LEU A 207 -12.64 19.90 -2.25
C LEU A 207 -11.47 20.17 -3.20
N CYS A 208 -10.35 20.69 -2.70
CA CYS A 208 -9.19 21.01 -3.53
C CYS A 208 -7.89 20.34 -3.08
N ALA A 209 -7.75 19.98 -1.79
CA ALA A 209 -6.57 19.30 -1.28
C ALA A 209 -6.92 18.43 -0.06
N SER A 210 -6.00 17.55 0.34
CA SER A 210 -5.99 16.89 1.65
C SER A 210 -4.71 17.25 2.39
N ALA A 211 -4.75 17.34 3.71
CA ALA A 211 -3.63 17.80 4.52
C ALA A 211 -3.37 16.86 5.69
N ILE A 212 -2.10 16.63 5.99
CA ILE A 212 -1.69 16.10 7.29
C ILE A 212 -1.50 17.31 8.22
N MET A 213 -2.24 17.31 9.32
CA MET A 213 -2.36 18.44 10.22
C MET A 213 -2.05 18.07 11.66
N LEU A 214 -1.55 19.05 12.41
CA LEU A 214 -1.30 18.94 13.83
C LEU A 214 -2.58 19.05 14.65
N LYS A 215 -2.76 18.13 15.61
CA LYS A 215 -3.87 18.18 16.56
C LYS A 215 -3.71 19.39 17.48
N ASN A 216 -4.60 20.36 17.29
CA ASN A 216 -4.65 21.56 18.12
C ASN A 216 -5.94 21.57 18.96
N PRO A 217 -5.88 21.27 20.28
CA PRO A 217 -7.07 21.24 21.12
C PRO A 217 -7.82 22.57 21.17
N ARG A 218 -7.12 23.68 20.94
CA ARG A 218 -7.72 25.03 20.92
C ARG A 218 -8.45 25.32 19.62
N HIS A 219 -8.09 24.64 18.53
CA HIS A 219 -8.67 24.81 17.20
C HIS A 219 -8.93 23.46 16.54
N PRO A 220 -9.99 22.74 16.96
CA PRO A 220 -10.28 21.39 16.45
C PRO A 220 -10.60 21.35 14.94
N GLN A 221 -10.96 22.49 14.35
CA GLN A 221 -11.26 22.62 12.92
C GLN A 221 -10.01 22.79 12.04
N GLY A 222 -8.82 22.85 12.64
CA GLY A 222 -7.55 23.03 11.94
C GLY A 222 -7.30 24.45 11.43
N LYS A 223 -6.04 24.84 11.40
CA LYS A 223 -5.56 26.08 10.79
C LYS A 223 -4.44 25.82 9.80
N TRP A 224 -4.18 26.82 8.96
CA TRP A 224 -3.09 26.79 7.99
C TRP A 224 -1.70 26.60 8.62
N ASP A 225 -1.48 27.08 9.84
CA ASP A 225 -0.23 26.88 10.58
C ASP A 225 -0.12 25.48 11.23
N ASP A 226 -1.21 24.73 11.32
CA ASP A 226 -1.19 23.34 11.81
C ASP A 226 -0.78 22.34 10.70
N ILE A 227 -0.71 22.75 9.43
CA ILE A 227 -0.40 21.86 8.30
C ILE A 227 1.08 21.48 8.32
N ILE A 228 1.39 20.18 8.18
CA ILE A 228 2.76 19.69 7.99
C ILE A 228 3.05 19.26 6.54
N GLU A 229 2.03 18.74 5.84
CA GLU A 229 2.10 18.27 4.45
C GLU A 229 0.74 18.44 3.77
N LEU A 230 0.73 18.71 2.46
CA LEU A 230 -0.46 18.82 1.61
C LEU A 230 -0.43 17.79 0.49
N ALA A 231 -1.61 17.37 0.02
CA ALA A 231 -1.79 16.50 -1.11
C ALA A 231 -2.87 17.06 -2.05
N LEU A 232 -2.50 17.36 -3.29
CA LEU A 232 -3.40 17.84 -4.33
C LEU A 232 -3.86 16.67 -5.18
N LEU A 233 -5.16 16.37 -5.12
CA LEU A 233 -5.78 15.39 -6.01
C LEU A 233 -6.20 16.08 -7.30
N ARG A 234 -5.47 15.88 -8.40
CA ARG A 234 -5.79 16.46 -9.71
C ARG A 234 -5.77 15.37 -10.78
N PRO A 235 -6.69 15.35 -11.76
CA PRO A 235 -6.60 14.41 -12.86
C PRO A 235 -5.36 14.68 -13.72
N ASP A 236 -4.86 13.64 -14.38
CA ASP A 236 -3.85 13.70 -15.45
C ASP A 236 -2.54 14.39 -15.06
N ILE A 237 -2.00 14.09 -13.87
CA ILE A 237 -0.72 14.67 -13.44
C ILE A 237 0.48 14.05 -14.17
N GLY A 238 0.31 12.83 -14.71
CA GLY A 238 1.26 12.19 -15.62
C GLY A 238 0.65 12.12 -17.01
N SER A 239 1.21 12.85 -17.98
CA SER A 239 0.72 12.82 -19.36
C SER A 239 0.83 11.40 -19.95
N LEU A 240 -0.23 10.94 -20.63
CA LEU A 240 -0.31 9.67 -21.38
C LEU A 240 0.71 9.53 -22.53
N ALA A 241 1.54 10.54 -22.82
CA ALA A 241 2.31 10.64 -24.04
C ALA A 241 3.83 10.38 -23.94
N SER A 242 4.43 10.23 -22.76
CA SER A 242 5.87 9.92 -22.66
C SER A 242 6.09 8.64 -21.87
N ALA A 243 6.52 7.59 -22.55
CA ALA A 243 7.07 6.37 -21.96
C ALA A 243 8.42 6.61 -21.23
N GLU A 244 8.75 7.86 -20.91
CA GLU A 244 9.97 8.26 -20.23
C GLU A 244 9.68 8.41 -18.74
N GLU A 245 10.54 7.82 -17.91
CA GLU A 245 10.44 7.78 -16.44
C GLU A 245 10.62 9.15 -15.76
N ASP A 246 10.75 10.23 -16.54
CA ASP A 246 11.00 11.61 -16.09
C ASP A 246 9.83 12.58 -16.38
N SER A 247 8.59 12.08 -16.44
CA SER A 247 7.43 12.95 -16.68
C SER A 247 7.28 13.98 -15.55
N LYS A 248 7.32 15.28 -15.91
CA LYS A 248 7.13 16.41 -15.00
C LYS A 248 5.64 16.72 -14.83
N PRO A 249 5.22 17.24 -13.67
CA PRO A 249 3.83 17.65 -13.47
C PRO A 249 3.46 18.83 -14.39
N PRO A 250 2.20 18.92 -14.84
CA PRO A 250 1.70 20.06 -15.61
C PRO A 250 1.96 21.41 -14.92
N VAL A 251 2.31 22.42 -15.73
CA VAL A 251 2.53 23.82 -15.27
C VAL A 251 1.36 24.35 -14.44
N SER A 252 0.13 23.98 -14.83
CA SER A 252 -1.09 24.39 -14.11
C SER A 252 -1.13 23.90 -12.67
N ILE A 253 -0.73 22.65 -12.44
CA ILE A 253 -0.70 22.00 -11.12
C ILE A 253 0.47 22.54 -10.30
N MET A 254 1.59 22.83 -10.94
CA MET A 254 2.75 23.47 -10.29
C MET A 254 2.40 24.83 -9.70
N GLY A 255 1.71 25.70 -10.45
CA GLY A 255 1.28 27.00 -9.94
C GLY A 255 0.40 26.90 -8.69
N GLU A 256 -0.50 25.91 -8.66
CA GLU A 256 -1.37 25.64 -7.51
C GLU A 256 -0.60 25.08 -6.30
N ALA A 257 0.34 24.16 -6.53
CA ALA A 257 1.21 23.63 -5.48
C ALA A 257 2.03 24.73 -4.81
N LEU A 258 2.61 25.63 -5.62
CA LEU A 258 3.38 26.79 -5.14
C LEU A 258 2.51 27.77 -4.35
N PHE A 259 1.27 28.02 -4.80
CA PHE A 259 0.29 28.83 -4.08
C PHE A 259 0.04 28.29 -2.66
N PHE A 260 -0.30 27.01 -2.56
CA PHE A 260 -0.60 26.41 -1.26
C PHE A 260 0.63 26.32 -0.35
N ALA A 261 1.79 25.98 -0.90
CA ALA A 261 3.04 25.93 -0.14
C ALA A 261 3.39 27.31 0.47
N LEU A 262 3.33 28.38 -0.33
CA LEU A 262 3.59 29.73 0.16
C LEU A 262 2.57 30.16 1.22
N ARG A 263 1.28 29.81 1.03
CA ARG A 263 0.23 30.09 2.01
C ARG A 263 0.50 29.42 3.37
N VAL A 264 0.98 28.17 3.37
CA VAL A 264 1.42 27.46 4.58
C VAL A 264 2.62 28.16 5.23
N LEU A 265 3.65 28.50 4.46
CA LEU A 265 4.84 29.20 4.97
C LEU A 265 4.46 30.53 5.63
N ILE A 266 3.62 31.35 4.97
CA ILE A 266 3.17 32.64 5.51
C ILE A 266 2.37 32.41 6.80
N ALA A 267 1.44 31.44 6.82
CA ALA A 267 0.65 31.13 8.00
C ALA A 267 1.52 30.72 9.21
N ARG A 268 2.53 29.86 8.98
CA ARG A 268 3.51 29.49 10.01
C ARG A 268 4.30 30.70 10.52
N SER A 269 4.68 31.63 9.64
CA SER A 269 5.44 32.84 10.00
C SER A 269 4.66 33.86 10.86
N ILE A 270 3.33 33.77 10.85
CA ILE A 270 2.42 34.63 11.62
C ILE A 270 2.03 33.97 12.94
N SER A 271 2.13 32.64 13.01
CA SER A 271 1.67 31.88 14.17
C SER A 271 2.45 32.24 15.43
N ARG A 272 1.74 32.23 16.56
CA ARG A 272 2.32 32.35 17.91
C ARG A 272 2.55 30.99 18.56
N SER A 273 2.19 29.91 17.87
CA SER A 273 2.43 28.55 18.32
C SER A 273 3.95 28.31 18.32
N ASN A 274 4.48 27.54 19.27
CA ASN A 274 5.89 27.10 19.30
C ASN A 274 6.15 26.07 18.19
N ILE A 275 5.87 26.43 16.95
CA ILE A 275 6.19 25.63 15.79
C ILE A 275 7.71 25.74 15.60
N PRO A 276 8.48 24.62 15.57
CA PRO A 276 9.93 24.69 15.47
C PRO A 276 10.40 25.57 14.31
N LEU A 277 11.45 26.37 14.54
CA LEU A 277 12.09 27.27 13.56
C LEU A 277 12.57 26.57 12.27
N SER A 278 12.57 25.23 12.23
CA SER A 278 12.96 24.38 11.10
C SER A 278 11.93 24.29 9.96
N LEU A 279 10.75 24.90 10.08
CA LEU A 279 9.61 24.69 9.16
C LEU A 279 9.52 25.71 8.01
N ASN A 280 10.66 26.15 7.50
CA ASN A 280 10.77 26.96 6.26
C ASN A 280 10.61 26.12 4.98
N CYS A 281 10.24 24.85 5.13
CA CYS A 281 10.02 23.91 4.05
C CYS A 281 8.60 23.35 4.11
N VAL A 282 7.99 23.16 2.95
CA VAL A 282 6.68 22.52 2.77
C VAL A 282 6.80 21.49 1.67
N PHE A 283 6.31 20.28 1.94
CA PHE A 283 6.10 19.25 0.94
C PHE A 283 4.64 19.29 0.48
N VAL A 284 4.45 19.29 -0.84
CA VAL A 284 3.15 19.20 -1.50
C VAL A 284 3.18 17.97 -2.40
N LEU A 285 2.37 16.98 -2.05
CA LEU A 285 2.15 15.78 -2.83
C LEU A 285 1.21 16.13 -4.00
N LEU A 286 1.56 15.69 -5.19
CA LEU A 286 0.69 15.73 -6.37
C LEU A 286 0.21 14.31 -6.58
N VAL A 287 -1.11 14.08 -6.64
CA VAL A 287 -1.67 12.73 -6.76
C VAL A 287 -2.81 12.76 -7.78
N ASP A 288 -2.87 11.74 -8.64
CA ASP A 288 -4.07 11.44 -9.45
C ASP A 288 -4.57 10.01 -9.15
N TYR A 289 -5.39 9.44 -10.04
CA TYR A 289 -5.94 8.10 -9.89
C TYR A 289 -4.94 6.95 -10.10
N GLN A 290 -3.71 7.24 -10.53
CA GLN A 290 -2.69 6.27 -10.92
C GLN A 290 -1.25 6.67 -10.53
N TYR A 291 -0.92 7.94 -10.57
CA TYR A 291 0.39 8.51 -10.40
C TYR A 291 0.46 9.45 -9.19
N GLY A 292 1.68 9.78 -8.80
CA GLY A 292 1.96 10.86 -7.89
C GLY A 292 3.40 11.35 -7.97
N GLY A 293 3.63 12.49 -7.35
CA GLY A 293 4.91 13.17 -7.28
C GLY A 293 4.95 14.11 -6.09
N VAL A 294 6.10 14.74 -5.88
CA VAL A 294 6.38 15.57 -4.72
C VAL A 294 6.99 16.88 -5.16
N VAL A 295 6.43 17.98 -4.67
CA VAL A 295 7.00 19.32 -4.78
C VAL A 295 7.48 19.74 -3.40
N LYS A 296 8.78 20.02 -3.27
CA LYS A 296 9.38 20.61 -2.07
C LYS A 296 9.58 22.10 -2.33
N VAL A 297 9.03 22.94 -1.46
CA VAL A 297 9.21 24.40 -1.50
C VAL A 297 9.88 24.85 -0.21
N GLU A 298 11.03 25.50 -0.32
CA GLU A 298 11.81 25.98 0.80
C GLU A 298 12.23 27.44 0.56
N GLY A 299 12.20 28.28 1.60
CA GLY A 299 12.71 29.65 1.46
C GLY A 299 12.53 30.51 2.71
N ASP A 300 13.33 31.58 2.79
CA ASP A 300 13.22 32.55 3.88
C ASP A 300 12.22 33.66 3.53
N LEU A 301 11.12 33.71 4.29
CA LEU A 301 10.09 34.74 4.15
C LEU A 301 10.55 36.13 4.62
N SER A 302 11.74 36.28 5.20
CA SER A 302 12.32 37.59 5.48
C SER A 302 12.58 38.40 4.19
N ASN A 303 12.77 37.70 3.06
CA ASN A 303 12.95 38.29 1.73
C ASN A 303 11.62 38.49 0.97
N LEU A 304 10.47 38.13 1.56
CA LEU A 304 9.18 38.38 0.94
C LEU A 304 8.76 39.82 1.22
N GLU A 305 8.56 40.60 0.17
CA GLU A 305 7.96 41.92 0.26
C GLU A 305 6.45 41.79 0.51
N PHE A 306 5.97 42.25 1.66
CA PHE A 306 4.55 42.20 2.02
C PHE A 306 3.80 43.44 1.48
N ASP A 307 3.84 43.65 0.16
CA ASP A 307 3.07 44.73 -0.49
C ASP A 307 1.58 44.36 -0.57
N LEU A 308 0.76 45.07 0.19
CA LEU A 308 -0.69 44.84 0.28
C LEU A 308 -1.43 45.24 -1.01
N ASN A 309 -0.82 46.03 -1.89
CA ASN A 309 -1.40 46.43 -3.17
C ASN A 309 -1.10 45.43 -4.30
N ASN A 310 0.04 44.74 -4.23
CA ASN A 310 0.52 43.84 -5.28
C ASN A 310 0.85 42.43 -4.75
N VAL A 311 -0.05 41.89 -3.92
CA VAL A 311 0.12 40.63 -3.18
C VAL A 311 0.62 39.47 -4.06
N TYR A 312 0.07 39.31 -5.26
CA TYR A 312 0.41 38.21 -6.16
C TYR A 312 1.74 38.43 -6.91
N GLU A 313 2.06 39.66 -7.29
CA GLU A 313 3.36 39.98 -7.91
C GLU A 313 4.50 39.82 -6.90
N SER A 314 4.31 40.28 -5.66
CA SER A 314 5.29 40.08 -4.59
C SER A 314 5.50 38.60 -4.26
N ALA A 315 4.40 37.82 -4.20
CA ALA A 315 4.46 36.38 -4.02
C ALA A 315 5.21 35.69 -5.18
N ALA A 316 4.89 36.03 -6.43
CA ALA A 316 5.55 35.49 -7.60
C ALA A 316 7.04 35.86 -7.65
N SER A 317 7.39 37.09 -7.31
CA SER A 317 8.79 37.55 -7.23
C SER A 317 9.59 36.76 -6.19
N TRP A 318 9.02 36.52 -5.01
CA TRP A 318 9.67 35.71 -3.97
C TRP A 318 9.85 34.26 -4.42
N ILE A 319 8.84 33.65 -5.05
CA ILE A 319 8.94 32.29 -5.58
C ILE A 319 10.10 32.20 -6.59
N LYS A 320 10.16 33.13 -7.55
CA LYS A 320 11.19 33.14 -8.61
C LYS A 320 12.61 33.34 -8.07
N ASN A 321 12.78 34.24 -7.10
CA ASN A 321 14.10 34.77 -6.74
C ASN A 321 14.62 34.34 -5.36
N HIS A 322 13.73 33.87 -4.48
CA HIS A 322 14.02 33.68 -3.06
C HIS A 322 13.56 32.33 -2.51
N SER A 323 13.00 31.46 -3.36
CA SER A 323 12.64 30.09 -3.01
C SER A 323 13.55 29.07 -3.68
N ARG A 324 13.71 27.92 -3.04
CA ARG A 324 14.30 26.71 -3.61
C ARG A 324 13.17 25.71 -3.82
N ILE A 325 12.96 25.34 -5.08
CA ILE A 325 11.93 24.40 -5.50
C ILE A 325 12.61 23.14 -6.00
N ALA A 326 12.20 22.00 -5.46
CA ALA A 326 12.60 20.70 -5.96
C ALA A 326 11.34 19.89 -6.32
N VAL A 327 11.39 19.17 -7.44
CA VAL A 327 10.24 18.45 -8.01
C VAL A 327 10.66 17.03 -8.33
N SER A 328 9.95 16.04 -7.80
CA SER A 328 10.19 14.66 -8.16
C SER A 328 9.61 14.33 -9.53
N PRO A 329 10.13 13.30 -10.21
CA PRO A 329 9.40 12.66 -11.30
C PRO A 329 8.00 12.25 -10.86
N VAL A 330 7.04 12.31 -11.78
CA VAL A 330 5.70 11.77 -11.58
C VAL A 330 5.76 10.27 -11.85
N CYS A 331 5.66 9.50 -10.77
CA CYS A 331 5.79 8.06 -10.77
C CYS A 331 4.46 7.41 -10.42
N ARG A 332 4.32 6.15 -10.82
CA ARG A 332 3.13 5.39 -10.48
C ARG A 332 3.06 5.14 -8.98
N ILE A 333 1.89 5.37 -8.39
CA ILE A 333 1.58 5.04 -6.99
C ILE A 333 0.53 3.94 -6.95
N TRP A 334 -0.49 4.05 -7.80
CA TRP A 334 -1.61 3.12 -7.86
C TRP A 334 -1.51 2.24 -9.10
N ASN A 335 -1.70 0.94 -8.94
CA ASN A 335 -1.94 0.08 -10.09
C ASN A 335 -3.36 0.35 -10.67
N LYS A 336 -3.70 -0.25 -11.81
CA LYS A 336 -4.98 -0.13 -12.54
C LYS A 336 -6.14 -0.65 -11.70
N LEU A 337 -5.88 -1.54 -10.74
CA LEU A 337 -6.88 -1.99 -9.78
C LEU A 337 -7.13 -0.98 -8.65
N GLY A 338 -6.26 0.03 -8.55
CA GLY A 338 -6.26 1.09 -7.57
C GLY A 338 -5.29 0.85 -6.41
N ASN A 339 -4.44 -0.18 -6.48
CA ASN A 339 -3.60 -0.56 -5.34
C ASN A 339 -2.36 0.30 -5.22
N ALA A 340 -2.15 0.91 -4.06
CA ALA A 340 -0.86 1.47 -3.69
C ALA A 340 0.12 0.30 -3.58
N ASN A 341 1.19 0.31 -4.38
CA ASN A 341 2.32 -0.58 -4.14
C ASN A 341 3.40 0.23 -3.43
N TRP A 342 3.50 0.11 -2.12
CA TRP A 342 4.38 1.02 -1.38
C TRP A 342 5.89 0.78 -1.53
N GLY A 343 6.30 -0.30 -2.21
CA GLY A 343 7.69 -0.48 -2.65
C GLY A 343 7.99 0.17 -4.01
N ASP A 344 6.97 0.68 -4.73
CA ASP A 344 7.21 1.42 -5.97
C ASP A 344 7.83 2.78 -5.66
N ILE A 345 8.71 3.24 -6.55
CA ILE A 345 9.43 4.52 -6.40
C ILE A 345 8.47 5.70 -6.13
N GLY A 346 7.32 5.76 -6.82
CA GLY A 346 6.36 6.84 -6.61
C GLY A 346 5.76 6.83 -5.20
N ALA A 347 5.43 5.66 -4.68
CA ALA A 347 4.90 5.53 -3.33
C ALA A 347 5.99 5.80 -2.28
N LEU A 348 7.23 5.34 -2.51
CA LEU A 348 8.38 5.64 -1.65
C LEU A 348 8.68 7.14 -1.60
N GLN A 349 8.60 7.85 -2.72
CA GLN A 349 8.78 9.32 -2.77
C GLN A 349 7.75 10.03 -1.88
N VAL A 350 6.48 9.64 -1.98
CA VAL A 350 5.42 10.20 -1.15
C VAL A 350 5.62 9.86 0.33
N LEU A 351 5.90 8.58 0.66
CA LEU A 351 6.16 8.17 2.04
C LEU A 351 7.37 8.88 2.64
N TYR A 352 8.43 9.08 1.86
CA TYR A 352 9.63 9.77 2.31
C TYR A 352 9.38 11.27 2.52
N ALA A 353 8.56 11.90 1.67
CA ALA A 353 8.07 13.27 1.90
C ALA A 353 7.27 13.38 3.20
N THR A 354 6.38 12.42 3.48
CA THR A 354 5.63 12.36 4.73
C THR A 354 6.56 12.15 5.93
N PHE A 355 7.55 11.25 5.83
CA PHE A 355 8.57 11.05 6.87
C PHE A 355 9.34 12.33 7.17
N GLN A 356 9.82 13.04 6.14
CA GLN A 356 10.54 14.31 6.28
C GLN A 356 9.65 15.41 6.87
N SER A 357 8.37 15.44 6.51
CA SER A 357 7.37 16.36 7.09
C SER A 357 7.14 16.10 8.58
N ILE A 358 7.06 14.83 8.99
CA ILE A 358 6.96 14.44 10.40
C ILE A 358 8.26 14.80 11.13
N ALA A 359 9.43 14.48 10.57
CA ALA A 359 10.73 14.75 11.20
C ALA A 359 11.00 16.24 11.43
N GLN A 360 10.60 17.10 10.47
CA GLN A 360 10.70 18.56 10.64
C GLN A 360 9.95 19.08 11.86
N TYR A 361 8.85 18.43 12.24
CA TYR A 361 8.02 18.81 13.38
C TYR A 361 8.41 18.08 14.67
N ALA A 362 8.49 16.74 14.63
CA ALA A 362 8.70 15.88 15.78
C ALA A 362 10.17 15.77 16.20
N GLY A 363 11.09 16.27 15.37
CA GLY A 363 12.54 16.15 15.57
C GLY A 363 13.05 14.75 15.19
N THR A 364 14.25 14.42 15.68
CA THR A 364 14.93 13.16 15.34
C THR A 364 14.10 11.95 15.77
N PRO A 365 13.89 10.97 14.88
CA PRO A 365 13.18 9.74 15.22
C PRO A 365 13.95 8.92 16.26
N LYS A 366 13.24 8.06 16.99
CA LYS A 366 13.84 7.13 17.98
C LYS A 366 14.62 6.02 17.29
N ASN A 367 14.08 5.50 16.18
CA ASN A 367 14.74 4.54 15.32
C ASN A 367 15.15 5.28 14.04
N THR A 368 16.43 5.29 13.67
CA THR A 368 16.85 5.90 12.40
C THR A 368 16.54 4.97 11.22
N ILE A 369 16.59 5.51 10.00
CA ILE A 369 16.46 4.70 8.78
C ILE A 369 17.58 3.67 8.75
N GLU A 370 18.79 4.07 9.11
CA GLU A 370 19.98 3.22 9.18
C GLU A 370 19.82 2.09 10.19
N ASP A 371 19.27 2.36 11.38
CA ASP A 371 19.04 1.34 12.41
C ASP A 371 18.01 0.30 11.94
N LEU A 372 16.90 0.76 11.35
CA LEU A 372 15.85 -0.15 10.86
C LEU A 372 16.32 -0.96 9.64
N ALA A 373 17.09 -0.34 8.74
CA ALA A 373 17.73 -1.03 7.63
C ALA A 373 18.76 -2.06 8.10
N ALA A 374 19.56 -1.75 9.13
CA ALA A 374 20.55 -2.69 9.66
C ALA A 374 19.90 -3.91 10.34
N ASP A 375 18.77 -3.72 11.03
CA ASP A 375 18.04 -4.80 11.70
C ASP A 375 16.99 -5.49 10.80
N HIS A 376 16.96 -5.13 9.51
CA HIS A 376 15.98 -5.62 8.54
C HIS A 376 15.84 -7.16 8.58
N SER A 377 16.94 -7.90 8.45
CA SER A 377 16.93 -9.37 8.39
C SER A 377 16.39 -10.00 9.68
N SER A 378 16.73 -9.45 10.85
CA SER A 378 16.26 -9.96 12.14
C SER A 378 14.76 -9.72 12.30
N ARG A 379 14.27 -8.54 11.91
CA ARG A 379 12.84 -8.20 11.92
C ARG A 379 12.05 -9.10 11.00
N LEU A 380 12.54 -9.31 9.77
CA LEU A 380 11.94 -10.21 8.79
C LEU A 380 11.87 -11.64 9.33
N GLN A 381 12.95 -12.12 9.96
CA GLN A 381 12.97 -13.44 10.60
C GLN A 381 12.00 -13.53 11.78
N ALA A 382 11.94 -12.52 12.64
CA ALA A 382 11.01 -12.48 13.76
C ALA A 382 9.56 -12.54 13.27
N ARG A 383 9.21 -11.82 12.20
CA ARG A 383 7.88 -11.86 11.57
C ARG A 383 7.57 -13.22 10.96
N ARG A 384 8.52 -13.82 10.24
CA ARG A 384 8.38 -15.19 9.70
C ARG A 384 8.15 -16.21 10.82
N ILE A 385 8.84 -16.07 11.95
CA ILE A 385 8.66 -16.94 13.13
C ILE A 385 7.31 -16.68 13.80
N GLU A 386 6.88 -15.43 13.98
CA GLU A 386 5.55 -15.08 14.49
C GLU A 386 4.44 -15.73 13.66
N ARG A 387 4.53 -15.63 12.32
CA ARG A 387 3.63 -16.33 11.39
C ARG A 387 3.63 -17.83 11.58
N GLN A 388 4.81 -18.47 11.52
CA GLN A 388 4.90 -19.93 11.66
C GLN A 388 4.38 -20.42 13.01
N LEU A 389 4.62 -19.67 14.08
CA LEU A 389 4.12 -20.01 15.42
C LEU A 389 2.60 -19.82 15.54
N GLU A 390 2.02 -18.82 14.86
CA GLU A 390 0.58 -18.62 14.82
C GLU A 390 -0.15 -19.63 13.93
N ASP A 391 0.41 -19.95 12.76
CA ASP A 391 -0.04 -21.02 11.86
C ASP A 391 -0.07 -22.39 12.58
N MET A 392 0.86 -22.62 13.51
CA MET A 392 0.90 -23.84 14.35
C MET A 392 -0.07 -23.81 15.56
N ARG A 393 -0.47 -22.64 16.04
CA ARG A 393 -1.28 -22.48 17.28
C ARG A 393 -2.78 -22.46 17.01
N VAL A 394 -3.21 -22.11 15.81
CA VAL A 394 -4.62 -22.03 15.45
C VAL A 394 -4.89 -22.95 14.27
N ASN A 395 -5.25 -24.20 14.55
CA ASN A 395 -5.97 -24.97 13.55
C ASN A 395 -7.33 -24.28 13.39
N GLY A 396 -7.47 -23.43 12.37
CA GLY A 396 -8.63 -22.55 12.17
C GLY A 396 -9.97 -23.26 12.08
N ASN A 397 -9.96 -24.60 11.95
CA ASN A 397 -11.14 -25.46 11.98
C ASN A 397 -12.08 -25.14 13.15
N GLY A 398 -13.32 -24.80 12.80
CA GLY A 398 -14.39 -24.44 13.74
C GLY A 398 -14.42 -22.96 14.12
N SER A 399 -13.46 -22.14 13.68
CA SER A 399 -13.48 -20.69 13.91
C SER A 399 -14.53 -20.02 13.04
N VAL A 400 -15.27 -19.07 13.61
CA VAL A 400 -16.27 -18.27 12.88
C VAL A 400 -15.70 -16.90 12.56
N LEU A 401 -15.67 -16.55 11.28
CA LEU A 401 -15.31 -15.24 10.78
C LEU A 401 -16.57 -14.43 10.50
N LEU A 402 -16.65 -13.24 11.08
CA LEU A 402 -17.75 -12.30 10.87
C LEU A 402 -17.36 -11.32 9.77
N LEU A 403 -18.05 -11.42 8.64
CA LEU A 403 -17.87 -10.55 7.49
C LEU A 403 -18.81 -9.35 7.61
N GLU A 404 -18.22 -8.16 7.65
CA GLU A 404 -18.91 -6.89 7.48
C GLU A 404 -19.05 -6.59 5.97
N ASP A 405 -20.30 -6.49 5.53
CA ASP A 405 -20.73 -6.07 4.20
C ASP A 405 -21.83 -5.01 4.36
N SER A 406 -22.04 -4.24 3.29
CA SER A 406 -23.13 -3.30 3.05
C SER A 406 -24.54 -3.83 3.36
N SER A 407 -24.72 -5.14 3.53
CA SER A 407 -26.01 -5.81 3.75
C SER A 407 -26.22 -6.47 5.12
N TRP A 408 -25.36 -6.20 6.13
CA TRP A 408 -25.33 -6.82 7.50
C TRP A 408 -24.51 -8.11 7.62
N GLN A 409 -24.09 -8.44 8.86
CA GLN A 409 -23.04 -9.42 9.19
C GLN A 409 -23.32 -10.84 8.70
N LYS A 410 -22.51 -11.36 7.76
CA LYS A 410 -22.51 -12.78 7.37
C LYS A 410 -21.41 -13.52 8.10
N GLY A 411 -21.78 -14.55 8.85
CA GLY A 411 -20.82 -15.44 9.51
C GLY A 411 -20.39 -16.58 8.59
N TYR A 412 -19.10 -16.90 8.58
CA TYR A 412 -18.55 -18.08 7.90
C TYR A 412 -17.78 -18.92 8.91
N GLN A 413 -18.13 -20.20 9.03
CA GLN A 413 -17.39 -21.15 9.85
C GLN A 413 -16.34 -21.85 8.99
N ILE A 414 -15.07 -21.84 9.41
CA ILE A 414 -13.98 -22.53 8.71
C ILE A 414 -14.11 -24.03 8.96
N ASP A 415 -14.22 -24.81 7.89
CA ASP A 415 -14.37 -26.26 7.91
C ASP A 415 -13.05 -26.99 7.60
N GLU A 416 -12.24 -26.42 6.71
CA GLU A 416 -10.94 -26.95 6.29
C GLU A 416 -9.97 -25.81 5.95
N VAL A 417 -8.69 -26.01 6.24
CA VAL A 417 -7.60 -25.10 5.88
C VAL A 417 -6.82 -25.73 4.72
N LEU A 418 -6.66 -24.98 3.63
CA LEU A 418 -5.96 -25.39 2.42
C LEU A 418 -4.76 -24.48 2.13
N ASN A 419 -3.77 -25.02 1.43
CA ASN A 419 -2.55 -24.31 1.04
C ASN A 419 -2.14 -24.75 -0.38
N ASP A 420 -1.91 -23.80 -1.28
CA ASP A 420 -1.49 -24.06 -2.66
C ASP A 420 0.03 -23.99 -2.88
N GLY A 421 0.80 -23.82 -1.80
CA GLY A 421 2.24 -23.61 -1.81
C GLY A 421 2.65 -22.14 -1.69
N GLU A 422 1.73 -21.19 -1.94
CA GLU A 422 2.00 -19.76 -1.86
C GLU A 422 1.07 -19.00 -0.91
N ILE A 423 -0.22 -19.35 -0.85
CA ILE A 423 -1.22 -18.68 -0.03
C ILE A 423 -2.10 -19.69 0.73
N LEU A 424 -2.55 -19.28 1.91
CA LEU A 424 -3.57 -19.99 2.68
C LEU A 424 -4.96 -19.56 2.21
N TYR A 425 -5.85 -20.53 2.06
CA TYR A 425 -7.26 -20.32 1.79
C TYR A 425 -8.07 -21.41 2.50
N TYR A 426 -9.38 -21.21 2.63
CA TYR A 426 -10.20 -22.02 3.51
C TYR A 426 -11.42 -22.56 2.78
N VAL A 427 -11.87 -23.76 3.15
CA VAL A 427 -13.24 -24.18 2.89
C VAL A 427 -14.06 -23.74 4.08
N ALA A 428 -15.15 -23.02 3.82
CA ALA A 428 -16.02 -22.51 4.86
C ALA A 428 -17.49 -22.68 4.49
N SER A 429 -18.33 -22.78 5.52
CA SER A 429 -19.78 -22.83 5.38
C SER A 429 -20.41 -21.56 5.97
N PRO A 430 -21.39 -20.92 5.29
CA PRO A 430 -22.17 -19.86 5.89
C PRO A 430 -22.85 -20.35 7.16
N VAL A 431 -22.78 -19.56 8.24
CA VAL A 431 -23.39 -19.92 9.54
C VAL A 431 -24.91 -20.10 9.41
N GLU A 432 -25.55 -19.33 8.53
CA GLU A 432 -26.99 -19.37 8.27
C GLU A 432 -27.42 -20.54 7.37
N ASP A 433 -26.51 -21.06 6.54
CA ASP A 433 -26.81 -22.10 5.55
C ASP A 433 -25.65 -23.10 5.45
N ARG A 434 -25.61 -24.01 6.43
CA ARG A 434 -24.58 -25.06 6.53
C ARG A 434 -24.60 -26.08 5.38
N GLY A 435 -25.59 -26.01 4.49
CA GLY A 435 -25.66 -26.87 3.30
C GLY A 435 -24.81 -26.38 2.13
N LYS A 436 -24.28 -25.15 2.21
CA LYS A 436 -23.43 -24.55 1.18
C LYS A 436 -22.00 -24.42 1.64
N THR A 437 -21.07 -24.69 0.75
CA THR A 437 -19.63 -24.49 0.97
C THR A 437 -19.11 -23.42 0.03
N VAL A 438 -18.14 -22.65 0.51
CA VAL A 438 -17.43 -21.61 -0.25
C VAL A 438 -15.93 -21.74 -0.03
N PHE A 439 -15.16 -21.35 -1.05
CA PHE A 439 -13.75 -21.03 -0.85
C PHE A 439 -13.67 -19.64 -0.25
N LEU A 440 -13.00 -19.52 0.88
CA LEU A 440 -12.79 -18.29 1.61
C LEU A 440 -11.31 -17.91 1.54
N TYR A 441 -11.02 -16.74 1.01
CA TYR A 441 -9.69 -16.16 0.94
C TYR A 441 -9.63 -14.99 1.90
N VAL A 442 -8.63 -14.97 2.78
CA VAL A 442 -8.47 -13.94 3.82
C VAL A 442 -7.14 -13.24 3.60
N GLY A 443 -7.13 -11.91 3.56
CA GLY A 443 -5.97 -11.08 3.21
C GLY A 443 -4.86 -11.03 4.26
N SER A 444 -5.07 -11.67 5.41
CA SER A 444 -4.07 -11.90 6.45
C SER A 444 -4.50 -13.13 7.24
N HIS A 445 -3.61 -13.71 8.03
CA HIS A 445 -4.00 -14.80 8.91
C HIS A 445 -5.14 -14.34 9.84
N PRO A 446 -6.21 -15.13 10.06
CA PRO A 446 -7.36 -14.71 10.87
C PRO A 446 -7.05 -14.24 12.30
N SER A 447 -5.91 -14.65 12.88
CA SER A 447 -5.41 -14.13 14.17
C SER A 447 -4.61 -12.83 14.05
N GLN A 448 -4.08 -12.50 12.86
CA GLN A 448 -3.25 -11.33 12.56
C GLN A 448 -4.04 -10.32 11.76
N LEU A 449 -4.78 -9.46 12.47
CA LEU A 449 -5.74 -8.53 11.87
C LEU A 449 -5.14 -7.15 11.55
N GLU A 450 -3.82 -7.01 11.77
CA GLU A 450 -2.96 -5.92 11.30
C GLU A 450 -1.82 -6.57 10.50
N PRO A 451 -1.86 -6.57 9.15
CA PRO A 451 -0.78 -7.17 8.37
C PRO A 451 0.54 -6.41 8.52
N ALA A 452 1.64 -7.14 8.55
CA ALA A 452 2.94 -6.54 8.26
C ALA A 452 3.06 -6.24 6.76
N TRP A 453 4.04 -5.41 6.36
CA TRP A 453 4.44 -5.23 4.97
C TRP A 453 4.52 -6.54 4.18
N GLU A 454 5.08 -7.56 4.81
CA GLU A 454 5.25 -8.89 4.23
C GLU A 454 3.92 -9.67 4.05
N ASP A 455 2.89 -9.41 4.88
CA ASP A 455 1.53 -10.00 4.71
C ASP A 455 0.75 -9.31 3.59
N MET A 456 1.26 -8.17 3.09
CA MET A 456 0.64 -7.51 1.96
C MET A 456 0.59 -8.42 0.73
N LYS A 457 1.47 -9.44 0.59
CA LYS A 457 1.34 -10.42 -0.51
C LYS A 457 -0.04 -11.09 -0.50
N LEU A 458 -0.46 -11.67 0.63
CA LEU A 458 -1.76 -12.33 0.74
C LEU A 458 -2.90 -11.33 0.54
N TRP A 459 -2.79 -10.16 1.17
CA TRP A 459 -3.77 -9.10 1.01
C TRP A 459 -3.93 -8.66 -0.45
N TYR A 460 -2.83 -8.38 -1.15
CA TYR A 460 -2.84 -8.00 -2.56
C TYR A 460 -3.47 -9.11 -3.40
N GLN A 461 -3.17 -10.38 -3.13
CA GLN A 461 -3.76 -11.50 -3.87
C GLN A 461 -5.29 -11.56 -3.70
N VAL A 462 -5.79 -11.50 -2.45
CA VAL A 462 -7.23 -11.51 -2.17
C VAL A 462 -7.92 -10.28 -2.77
N GLN A 463 -7.27 -9.12 -2.68
CA GLN A 463 -7.80 -7.87 -3.20
C GLN A 463 -7.87 -7.86 -4.73
N ARG A 464 -6.79 -8.26 -5.41
CA ARG A 464 -6.76 -8.37 -6.87
C ARG A 464 -7.80 -9.36 -7.36
N GLN A 465 -7.90 -10.51 -6.70
CA GLN A 465 -8.91 -11.51 -7.02
C GLN A 465 -10.33 -10.94 -6.87
N THR A 466 -10.62 -10.27 -5.76
CA THR A 466 -11.92 -9.62 -5.51
C THR A 466 -12.25 -8.63 -6.63
N LYS A 467 -11.27 -7.82 -7.04
CA LYS A 467 -11.46 -6.80 -8.07
C LYS A 467 -11.71 -7.42 -9.45
N VAL A 468 -10.92 -8.41 -9.86
CA VAL A 468 -11.10 -9.12 -11.14
C VAL A 468 -12.48 -9.77 -11.19
N LEU A 469 -12.88 -10.50 -10.16
CA LEU A 469 -14.19 -11.15 -10.11
C LEU A 469 -15.35 -10.14 -10.07
N SER A 470 -15.17 -9.02 -9.38
CA SER A 470 -16.14 -7.92 -9.40
C SER A 470 -16.31 -7.33 -10.81
N VAL A 471 -15.20 -7.13 -11.53
CA VAL A 471 -15.23 -6.65 -12.93
C VAL A 471 -15.93 -7.67 -13.84
N MET A 472 -15.63 -8.96 -13.69
CA MET A 472 -16.31 -10.02 -14.44
C MET A 472 -17.82 -9.99 -14.21
N LYS A 473 -18.24 -9.94 -12.94
CA LYS A 473 -19.65 -9.86 -12.54
C LYS A 473 -20.35 -8.62 -13.13
N GLN A 474 -19.72 -7.45 -13.04
CA GLN A 474 -20.27 -6.20 -13.59
C GLN A 474 -20.38 -6.21 -15.10
N LYS A 475 -19.44 -6.85 -15.81
CA LYS A 475 -19.48 -7.03 -17.27
C LYS A 475 -20.41 -8.17 -17.70
N GLY A 476 -21.11 -8.83 -16.78
CA GLY A 476 -21.99 -9.96 -17.08
C GLY A 476 -21.23 -11.20 -17.56
N LEU A 477 -19.93 -11.30 -17.26
CA LEU A 477 -19.13 -12.49 -17.56
C LEU A 477 -19.43 -13.55 -16.49
N SER A 478 -20.26 -14.52 -16.86
CA SER A 478 -20.59 -15.68 -16.03
C SER A 478 -20.42 -16.96 -16.85
N SER A 479 -19.83 -17.97 -16.24
CA SER A 479 -19.60 -19.28 -16.82
C SER A 479 -19.46 -20.29 -15.69
N LYS A 480 -19.95 -21.53 -15.88
CA LYS A 480 -19.73 -22.62 -14.92
C LYS A 480 -18.24 -22.98 -14.72
N TYR A 481 -17.37 -22.50 -15.61
CA TYR A 481 -15.91 -22.70 -15.57
C TYR A 481 -15.17 -21.52 -14.90
N LEU A 482 -15.90 -20.49 -14.44
CA LEU A 482 -15.37 -19.35 -13.71
C LEU A 482 -15.94 -19.33 -12.29
N PRO A 483 -15.14 -18.90 -11.29
CA PRO A 483 -15.63 -18.78 -9.93
C PRO A 483 -16.60 -17.61 -9.82
N GLU A 484 -17.67 -17.81 -9.06
CA GLU A 484 -18.64 -16.77 -8.74
C GLU A 484 -18.25 -16.06 -7.43
N LEU A 485 -18.29 -14.72 -7.44
CA LEU A 485 -18.16 -13.91 -6.22
C LEU A 485 -19.47 -13.96 -5.43
N ILE A 486 -19.42 -14.68 -4.29
CA ILE A 486 -20.56 -14.87 -3.37
C ILE A 486 -20.64 -13.69 -2.39
N ALA A 487 -19.51 -13.36 -1.76
CA ALA A 487 -19.39 -12.24 -0.85
C ALA A 487 -17.96 -11.72 -0.86
N SER A 488 -17.80 -10.44 -0.59
CA SER A 488 -16.51 -9.83 -0.32
C SER A 488 -16.72 -8.73 0.69
N GLY A 489 -15.77 -8.53 1.58
CA GLY A 489 -15.90 -7.52 2.61
C GLY A 489 -14.73 -7.56 3.56
N ARG A 490 -15.00 -7.21 4.81
CA ARG A 490 -13.97 -7.16 5.84
C ARG A 490 -14.30 -8.07 6.99
N VAL A 491 -13.31 -8.78 7.51
CA VAL A 491 -13.47 -9.49 8.79
C VAL A 491 -13.29 -8.50 9.94
N VAL A 492 -14.35 -8.30 10.73
CA VAL A 492 -14.30 -7.51 11.97
C VAL A 492 -13.97 -8.44 13.14
N HIS A 493 -13.09 -7.99 14.02
CA HIS A 493 -12.64 -8.82 15.14
C HIS A 493 -13.53 -8.67 16.37
N PRO A 494 -13.86 -9.77 17.08
CA PRO A 494 -14.34 -9.70 18.45
C PRO A 494 -13.15 -9.47 19.40
N GLY A 495 -13.07 -8.33 20.11
CA GLY A 495 -12.05 -8.13 21.17
C GLY A 495 -11.47 -6.71 21.35
N ASN A 496 -10.45 -6.61 22.22
CA ASN A 496 -9.78 -5.34 22.54
C ASN A 496 -8.84 -4.86 21.44
N CYS A 497 -9.34 -3.98 20.57
CA CYS A 497 -8.51 -3.18 19.67
C CYS A 497 -7.64 -2.19 20.46
N ARG A 498 -6.38 -1.98 20.02
CA ARG A 498 -5.50 -0.93 20.57
C ARG A 498 -5.91 0.48 20.13
N LYS A 499 -6.75 0.61 19.09
CA LYS A 499 -7.28 1.89 18.60
C LYS A 499 -8.45 2.37 19.49
N PRO A 500 -8.61 3.70 19.68
CA PRO A 500 -9.60 4.26 20.61
C PRO A 500 -11.05 3.89 20.24
N LYS A 501 -11.85 3.45 21.22
CA LYS A 501 -13.16 2.78 21.03
C LYS A 501 -14.38 3.68 21.24
N LYS A 502 -15.49 3.29 20.59
CA LYS A 502 -16.90 3.59 20.96
C LYS A 502 -17.78 2.31 20.83
N GLY A 503 -17.46 1.22 21.53
CA GLY A 503 -18.29 0.00 21.49
C GLY A 503 -17.59 -1.29 21.92
N ASP A 504 -18.37 -2.37 22.00
CA ASP A 504 -17.89 -3.74 22.32
C ASP A 504 -17.26 -4.45 21.11
N ASN A 505 -17.72 -4.14 19.89
CA ASN A 505 -17.08 -4.52 18.62
C ASN A 505 -16.15 -3.41 18.11
N CYS A 506 -15.13 -3.80 17.34
CA CYS A 506 -14.23 -2.83 16.72
C CYS A 506 -14.84 -2.25 15.44
N ASP A 507 -15.64 -1.20 15.60
CA ASP A 507 -16.27 -0.48 14.48
C ASP A 507 -15.32 0.55 13.84
N HIS A 508 -14.02 0.44 14.13
CA HIS A 508 -13.05 1.37 13.59
C HIS A 508 -12.90 1.07 12.09
N PRO A 509 -13.19 2.02 11.18
CA PRO A 509 -13.24 1.78 9.72
C PRO A 509 -11.89 1.32 9.16
N TRP A 510 -10.85 1.27 9.99
CA TRP A 510 -9.48 0.92 9.67
C TRP A 510 -8.97 -0.36 10.37
N CYS A 511 -9.78 -1.10 11.13
CA CYS A 511 -9.40 -2.40 11.75
C CYS A 511 -10.09 -3.64 11.14
N GLY A 512 -9.32 -4.67 10.78
CA GLY A 512 -9.81 -5.91 10.13
C GLY A 512 -9.17 -6.19 8.77
N THR A 513 -9.32 -7.41 8.26
CA THR A 513 -8.66 -7.89 7.03
C THR A 513 -9.65 -8.14 5.90
N LEU A 514 -9.21 -7.97 4.64
CA LEU A 514 -10.04 -8.22 3.48
C LEU A 514 -10.39 -9.72 3.37
N VAL A 515 -11.62 -10.03 2.99
CA VAL A 515 -12.07 -11.39 2.77
C VAL A 515 -12.89 -11.51 1.50
N LEU A 516 -12.72 -12.63 0.81
CA LEU A 516 -13.43 -12.99 -0.41
C LEU A 516 -13.97 -14.41 -0.29
N ALA A 517 -15.27 -14.58 -0.53
CA ALA A 517 -15.94 -15.86 -0.62
C ALA A 517 -16.33 -16.15 -2.08
N THR A 518 -15.97 -17.34 -2.57
CA THR A 518 -16.27 -17.78 -3.94
C THR A 518 -16.86 -19.19 -3.99
N SER A 519 -17.54 -19.50 -5.10
CA SER A 519 -18.14 -20.80 -5.40
C SER A 519 -17.90 -21.17 -6.87
N PRO A 520 -17.90 -22.44 -7.28
CA PRO A 520 -18.06 -23.66 -6.49
C PRO A 520 -16.80 -24.08 -5.72
N VAL A 521 -16.97 -24.96 -4.72
CA VAL A 521 -15.89 -25.64 -3.99
C VAL A 521 -15.69 -27.03 -4.58
N GLY A 522 -14.43 -27.42 -4.78
CA GLY A 522 -14.05 -28.75 -5.27
C GLY A 522 -12.61 -29.10 -4.87
N ARG A 523 -12.17 -30.31 -5.20
CA ARG A 523 -10.75 -30.70 -5.01
C ARG A 523 -9.89 -30.07 -6.10
N THR A 524 -8.67 -29.69 -5.75
CA THR A 524 -7.73 -29.14 -6.73
C THR A 524 -7.19 -30.24 -7.64
N VAL A 525 -6.91 -29.92 -8.90
CA VAL A 525 -6.25 -30.85 -9.83
C VAL A 525 -4.88 -31.27 -9.29
N ALA A 526 -4.15 -30.36 -8.63
CA ALA A 526 -2.87 -30.68 -8.00
C ALA A 526 -2.97 -31.77 -6.94
N ASP A 527 -4.00 -31.73 -6.08
CA ASP A 527 -4.23 -32.76 -5.07
C ASP A 527 -4.73 -34.07 -5.68
N MET A 528 -5.49 -34.02 -6.77
CA MET A 528 -5.90 -35.23 -7.50
C MET A 528 -4.70 -35.90 -8.16
N VAL A 529 -3.79 -35.15 -8.80
CA VAL A 529 -2.54 -35.67 -9.36
C VAL A 529 -1.67 -36.28 -8.25
N ARG A 530 -1.48 -35.58 -7.12
CA ARG A 530 -0.70 -36.10 -5.98
C ARG A 530 -1.29 -37.40 -5.42
N ALA A 531 -2.61 -37.54 -5.44
CA ALA A 531 -3.33 -38.74 -5.01
C ALA A 531 -3.35 -39.85 -6.08
N GLY A 532 -2.80 -39.64 -7.28
CA GLY A 532 -2.86 -40.58 -8.39
C GLY A 532 -4.27 -40.76 -8.98
N GLN A 533 -5.13 -39.75 -8.82
CA GLN A 533 -6.55 -39.74 -9.22
C GLN A 533 -6.82 -38.83 -10.43
N PHE A 534 -5.76 -38.39 -11.11
CA PHE A 534 -5.83 -37.55 -12.30
C PHE A 534 -4.73 -37.97 -13.27
N GLY A 535 -5.12 -38.56 -14.40
CA GLY A 535 -4.21 -39.01 -15.46
C GLY A 535 -4.60 -38.44 -16.82
N ALA A 536 -4.13 -39.10 -17.88
CA ALA A 536 -4.34 -38.68 -19.26
C ALA A 536 -5.83 -38.62 -19.64
N ASP A 537 -6.61 -39.62 -19.21
CA ASP A 537 -8.04 -39.72 -19.53
C ASP A 537 -8.84 -38.58 -18.86
N GLU A 538 -8.52 -38.23 -17.61
CA GLU A 538 -9.15 -37.10 -16.90
C GLU A 538 -8.73 -35.74 -17.47
N ALA A 539 -7.49 -35.62 -17.96
CA ALA A 539 -6.96 -34.39 -18.55
C ALA A 539 -7.64 -34.02 -19.88
N ILE A 540 -8.15 -35.01 -20.62
CA ILE A 540 -8.82 -34.82 -21.91
C ILE A 540 -10.34 -34.92 -21.82
N SER A 541 -10.87 -35.57 -20.77
CA SER A 541 -12.30 -35.67 -20.53
C SER A 541 -12.90 -34.31 -20.18
N MET A 542 -13.92 -33.89 -20.93
CA MET A 542 -14.74 -32.71 -20.63
C MET A 542 -16.12 -33.08 -20.03
N GLY A 543 -16.24 -34.29 -19.46
CA GLY A 543 -17.40 -34.75 -18.70
C GLY A 543 -17.46 -34.20 -17.27
N GLN A 544 -18.30 -34.78 -16.41
CA GLN A 544 -18.13 -34.58 -14.97
C GLN A 544 -16.89 -35.35 -14.49
N PRO A 545 -16.04 -34.74 -13.64
CA PRO A 545 -16.17 -33.40 -13.07
C PRO A 545 -15.81 -32.27 -14.05
N TYR A 546 -16.50 -31.12 -13.95
CA TYR A 546 -16.09 -29.91 -14.67
C TYR A 546 -15.03 -29.14 -13.86
N TYR A 547 -14.12 -28.46 -14.56
CA TYR A 547 -13.01 -27.74 -13.93
C TYR A 547 -13.27 -26.24 -13.84
N VAL A 548 -12.89 -25.62 -12.73
CA VAL A 548 -13.01 -24.16 -12.54
C VAL A 548 -11.63 -23.57 -12.36
N LEU A 549 -11.30 -22.54 -13.14
CA LEU A 549 -10.02 -21.84 -13.02
C LEU A 549 -10.07 -20.89 -11.82
N ILE A 550 -9.25 -21.17 -10.81
CA ILE A 550 -9.09 -20.35 -9.59
C ILE A 550 -7.78 -19.56 -9.62
N GLY A 551 -7.49 -18.76 -8.58
CA GLY A 551 -6.22 -18.05 -8.45
C GLY A 551 -6.11 -16.73 -9.22
N TRP A 552 -7.25 -16.08 -9.51
CA TRP A 552 -7.31 -14.82 -10.27
C TRP A 552 -6.60 -13.63 -9.61
N GLY A 553 -6.12 -13.75 -8.38
CA GLY A 553 -5.20 -12.77 -7.77
C GLY A 553 -3.88 -12.61 -8.53
N HIS A 554 -3.45 -13.65 -9.26
CA HIS A 554 -2.24 -13.65 -10.08
C HIS A 554 -2.47 -13.10 -11.51
N ALA A 555 -3.71 -12.75 -11.86
CA ALA A 555 -4.03 -12.27 -13.19
C ALA A 555 -3.34 -10.93 -13.49
N ILE A 556 -2.53 -10.92 -14.54
CA ILE A 556 -1.76 -9.75 -14.98
C ILE A 556 -2.65 -8.84 -15.82
N LEU A 557 -2.74 -7.57 -15.43
CA LEU A 557 -3.56 -6.57 -16.14
C LEU A 557 -2.70 -5.46 -16.77
N GLU A 558 -1.39 -5.51 -16.53
CA GLU A 558 -0.46 -4.44 -16.79
C GLU A 558 0.89 -4.97 -17.23
N GLU A 559 1.57 -4.21 -18.07
CA GLU A 559 2.91 -4.55 -18.54
C GLU A 559 3.97 -4.48 -17.42
N ARG A 560 3.72 -3.70 -16.37
CA ARG A 560 4.62 -3.60 -15.19
C ARG A 560 4.36 -4.66 -14.14
N ASP A 561 3.18 -5.30 -14.13
CA ASP A 561 2.91 -6.39 -13.20
C ASP A 561 3.80 -7.57 -13.58
N ARG A 562 4.60 -8.06 -12.63
CA ARG A 562 5.42 -9.25 -12.87
C ARG A 562 4.59 -10.52 -12.62
N PRO A 563 4.63 -11.50 -13.54
CA PRO A 563 3.97 -12.77 -13.32
C PRO A 563 4.64 -13.54 -12.18
N ALA A 564 3.84 -14.26 -11.39
CA ALA A 564 4.39 -15.28 -10.53
C ALA A 564 5.06 -16.36 -11.39
N LEU A 565 6.29 -16.71 -11.05
CA LEU A 565 7.09 -17.65 -11.84
C LEU A 565 7.00 -19.04 -11.23
N ASN A 566 6.64 -20.00 -12.07
CA ASN A 566 6.69 -21.42 -11.80
C ASN A 566 7.64 -22.07 -12.80
N LEU A 567 8.76 -22.62 -12.34
CA LEU A 567 9.81 -23.19 -13.21
C LEU A 567 9.26 -24.28 -14.15
N HIS A 568 8.23 -25.01 -13.73
CA HIS A 568 7.63 -26.08 -14.51
C HIS A 568 6.59 -25.59 -15.52
N PHE A 569 5.77 -24.60 -15.16
CA PHE A 569 4.59 -24.26 -15.94
C PHE A 569 4.61 -22.86 -16.57
N SER A 570 5.47 -21.94 -16.14
CA SER A 570 5.55 -20.62 -16.75
C SER A 570 6.05 -20.69 -18.19
N SER A 571 5.51 -19.81 -19.04
CA SER A 571 5.96 -19.64 -20.43
C SER A 571 7.44 -19.24 -20.52
N THR A 572 8.03 -19.45 -21.69
CA THR A 572 9.43 -19.09 -21.97
C THR A 572 9.65 -17.58 -21.80
N SER A 573 8.73 -16.75 -22.31
CA SER A 573 8.79 -15.28 -22.15
C SER A 573 8.69 -14.86 -20.68
N ALA A 574 7.86 -15.54 -19.88
CA ALA A 574 7.75 -15.24 -18.45
C ALA A 574 9.08 -15.51 -17.72
N LEU A 575 9.75 -16.62 -18.04
CA LEU A 575 11.01 -17.00 -17.43
C LEU A 575 12.19 -16.13 -17.89
N GLN A 576 12.26 -15.77 -19.18
CA GLN A 576 13.36 -14.97 -19.74
C GLN A 576 13.24 -13.49 -19.42
N GLU A 577 12.05 -12.93 -19.60
CA GLU A 577 11.84 -11.47 -19.61
C GLU A 577 11.01 -10.99 -18.42
N GLY A 578 10.43 -11.90 -17.63
CA GLY A 578 9.48 -11.52 -16.58
C GLY A 578 8.19 -10.92 -17.13
N LYS A 579 7.82 -11.26 -18.38
CA LYS A 579 6.67 -10.70 -19.10
C LYS A 579 5.79 -11.80 -19.69
N LEU A 580 4.50 -11.55 -19.76
CA LEU A 580 3.55 -12.41 -20.45
C LEU A 580 3.33 -11.89 -21.87
N CYS A 581 3.39 -12.77 -22.85
CA CYS A 581 2.98 -12.51 -24.22
C CYS A 581 1.60 -13.14 -24.48
N SER A 582 1.03 -12.86 -25.64
CA SER A 582 -0.31 -13.34 -26.02
C SER A 582 -0.41 -14.88 -26.11
N ALA A 583 0.72 -15.57 -26.26
CA ALA A 583 0.81 -17.03 -26.28
C ALA A 583 1.19 -17.65 -24.92
N SER A 584 1.56 -16.86 -23.91
CA SER A 584 2.07 -17.37 -22.63
C SER A 584 1.10 -18.33 -21.93
N ASP A 585 -0.20 -17.99 -21.88
CA ASP A 585 -1.20 -18.85 -21.24
C ASP A 585 -1.36 -20.19 -21.99
N ALA A 586 -1.26 -20.17 -23.32
CA ALA A 586 -1.35 -21.39 -24.13
C ALA A 586 -0.10 -22.26 -23.98
N GLU A 587 1.09 -21.66 -23.90
CA GLU A 587 2.33 -22.37 -23.61
C GLU A 587 2.29 -23.04 -22.23
N SER A 588 1.84 -22.31 -21.20
CA SER A 588 1.63 -22.83 -19.85
C SER A 588 0.62 -23.98 -19.82
N LEU A 589 -0.48 -23.86 -20.59
CA LEU A 589 -1.47 -24.93 -20.74
C LEU A 589 -0.86 -26.20 -21.37
N VAL A 590 0.03 -26.06 -22.36
CA VAL A 590 0.71 -27.22 -22.97
C VAL A 590 1.58 -27.94 -21.95
N TYR A 591 2.34 -27.23 -21.11
CA TYR A 591 3.14 -27.84 -20.04
C TYR A 591 2.27 -28.55 -19.00
N MET A 592 1.15 -27.94 -18.62
CA MET A 592 0.17 -28.55 -17.71
C MET A 592 -0.39 -29.85 -18.30
N LEU A 593 -0.82 -29.83 -19.58
CA LEU A 593 -1.34 -31.00 -20.27
C LEU A 593 -0.28 -32.10 -20.40
N TYR A 594 0.94 -31.74 -20.77
CA TYR A 594 2.07 -32.68 -20.86
C TYR A 594 2.32 -33.38 -19.52
N PHE A 595 2.34 -32.62 -18.42
CA PHE A 595 2.52 -33.17 -17.08
C PHE A 595 1.36 -34.08 -16.66
N CYS A 596 0.11 -33.63 -16.80
CA CYS A 596 -1.07 -34.41 -16.43
C CYS A 596 -1.20 -35.70 -17.24
N SER A 597 -0.64 -35.71 -18.45
CA SER A 597 -0.56 -36.87 -19.35
C SER A 597 0.53 -37.88 -18.95
N GLY A 598 1.19 -37.70 -17.80
CA GLY A 598 2.31 -38.52 -17.35
C GLY A 598 3.60 -38.25 -18.14
N GLY A 599 3.79 -37.01 -18.58
CA GLY A 599 5.06 -36.54 -19.12
C GLY A 599 6.07 -36.29 -18.01
N ASP A 600 7.33 -36.70 -18.24
CA ASP A 600 8.39 -36.54 -17.26
C ASP A 600 8.81 -35.06 -17.16
N LEU A 601 8.57 -34.45 -15.99
CA LEU A 601 9.13 -33.16 -15.63
C LEU A 601 10.47 -33.38 -14.92
N PRO A 602 11.56 -32.76 -15.36
CA PRO A 602 12.82 -32.80 -14.63
C PRO A 602 12.69 -32.07 -13.30
N VAL A 603 13.59 -32.39 -12.36
CA VAL A 603 13.79 -31.54 -11.18
C VAL A 603 14.44 -30.24 -11.65
N LEU A 604 13.74 -29.13 -11.46
CA LEU A 604 14.19 -27.80 -11.86
C LEU A 604 14.48 -26.97 -10.61
N ASP A 605 15.68 -26.41 -10.52
CA ASP A 605 16.15 -25.57 -9.42
C ASP A 605 16.51 -24.14 -9.87
N SER A 606 16.50 -23.88 -11.18
CA SER A 606 16.97 -22.64 -11.80
C SER A 606 16.13 -22.28 -13.02
N VAL A 607 16.08 -20.98 -13.34
CA VAL A 607 15.42 -20.45 -14.54
C VAL A 607 16.15 -20.95 -15.80
N GLU A 608 17.47 -21.00 -15.78
CA GLU A 608 18.30 -21.46 -16.88
C GLU A 608 18.04 -22.94 -17.20
N GLY A 609 17.98 -23.80 -16.16
CA GLY A 609 17.63 -25.21 -16.33
C GLY A 609 16.22 -25.40 -16.89
N ALA A 610 15.27 -24.57 -16.44
CA ALA A 610 13.91 -24.57 -16.94
C ALA A 610 13.82 -24.19 -18.43
N LEU A 611 14.61 -23.20 -18.87
CA LEU A 611 14.68 -22.79 -20.27
C LEU A 611 15.35 -23.84 -21.16
N GLN A 612 16.45 -24.43 -20.69
CA GLN A 612 17.15 -25.48 -21.43
C GLN A 612 16.28 -26.74 -21.63
N TRP A 613 15.48 -27.11 -20.62
CA TRP A 613 14.53 -28.21 -20.74
C TRP A 613 13.46 -27.91 -21.81
N ARG A 614 12.91 -26.69 -21.85
CA ARG A 614 11.92 -26.28 -22.87
C ARG A 614 12.53 -26.36 -24.26
N GLU A 615 13.69 -25.74 -24.47
CA GLU A 615 14.40 -25.76 -25.76
C GLU A 615 14.63 -27.20 -26.25
N THR A 616 15.10 -28.07 -25.35
CA THR A 616 15.33 -29.49 -25.66
C THR A 616 14.03 -30.24 -25.95
N SER A 617 12.98 -30.00 -25.17
CA SER A 617 11.71 -30.72 -25.28
C SER A 617 10.92 -30.35 -26.53
N TRP A 618 10.89 -29.07 -26.89
CA TRP A 618 10.28 -28.59 -28.13
C TRP A 618 11.08 -29.05 -29.37
N SER A 619 12.41 -28.88 -29.38
CA SER A 619 13.25 -29.25 -30.52
C SER A 619 13.26 -30.76 -30.82
N ARG A 620 13.24 -31.59 -29.77
CA ARG A 620 13.14 -33.06 -29.88
C ARG A 620 11.72 -33.56 -30.05
N ARG A 621 10.73 -32.66 -30.05
CA ARG A 621 9.30 -32.96 -30.17
C ARG A 621 8.74 -33.88 -29.07
N LEU A 622 9.34 -33.88 -27.88
CA LEU A 622 8.94 -34.76 -26.78
C LEU A 622 7.51 -34.46 -26.31
N ILE A 623 7.18 -33.18 -26.20
CA ILE A 623 5.85 -32.71 -25.78
C ILE A 623 4.80 -33.13 -26.82
N GLN A 624 5.07 -32.87 -28.09
CA GLN A 624 4.16 -33.14 -29.20
C GLN A 624 3.96 -34.64 -29.43
N GLN A 625 5.00 -35.46 -29.22
CA GLN A 625 4.88 -36.93 -29.25
C GLN A 625 3.98 -37.42 -28.12
N LYS A 626 4.26 -37.02 -26.87
CA LYS A 626 3.47 -37.45 -25.71
C LYS A 626 1.99 -37.05 -25.81
N LEU A 627 1.71 -35.82 -26.21
CA LEU A 627 0.34 -35.36 -26.43
C LEU A 627 -0.31 -36.00 -27.65
N GLY A 628 0.48 -36.40 -28.65
CA GLY A 628 0.01 -37.09 -29.84
C GLY A 628 -0.35 -38.55 -29.62
N ASP A 629 0.30 -39.23 -28.67
CA ASP A 629 -0.07 -40.57 -28.23
C ASP A 629 -1.47 -40.60 -27.60
N ILE A 630 -1.94 -39.44 -27.11
CA ILE A 630 -3.28 -39.26 -26.52
C ILE A 630 -4.27 -38.78 -27.57
N SER A 631 -3.96 -37.70 -28.28
CA SER A 631 -4.85 -37.11 -29.29
C SER A 631 -4.09 -36.37 -30.39
N ALA A 632 -4.51 -36.62 -31.63
CA ALA A 632 -4.04 -35.88 -32.78
C ALA A 632 -4.36 -34.37 -32.69
N VAL A 633 -5.47 -33.98 -32.04
CA VAL A 633 -5.83 -32.56 -31.87
C VAL A 633 -4.95 -31.89 -30.81
N LEU A 634 -4.60 -32.59 -29.73
CA LEU A 634 -3.68 -32.07 -28.71
C LEU A 634 -2.27 -31.90 -29.27
N LYS A 635 -1.79 -32.86 -30.05
CA LYS A 635 -0.54 -32.70 -30.81
C LYS A 635 -0.59 -31.49 -31.74
N ALA A 636 -1.67 -31.35 -32.51
CA ALA A 636 -1.82 -30.22 -33.43
C ALA A 636 -1.87 -28.88 -32.67
N PHE A 637 -2.48 -28.85 -31.47
CA PHE A 637 -2.49 -27.67 -30.61
C PHE A 637 -1.08 -27.34 -30.12
N ALA A 638 -0.32 -28.32 -29.65
CA ALA A 638 1.07 -28.13 -29.24
C ALA A 638 1.95 -27.67 -30.40
N ASP A 639 1.83 -28.26 -31.60
CA ASP A 639 2.53 -27.82 -32.81
C ASP A 639 2.19 -26.35 -33.16
N TYR A 640 0.95 -25.93 -32.96
CA TYR A 640 0.53 -24.54 -33.17
C TYR A 640 1.12 -23.59 -32.13
N VAL A 641 1.08 -23.94 -30.85
CA VAL A 641 1.67 -23.13 -29.77
C VAL A 641 3.18 -22.98 -29.96
N ASP A 642 3.89 -24.07 -30.30
CA ASP A 642 5.33 -24.05 -30.63
C ASP A 642 5.64 -23.03 -31.73
N SER A 643 4.81 -22.96 -32.78
CA SER A 643 4.97 -21.97 -33.86
C SER A 643 4.75 -20.52 -33.44
N LEU A 644 4.10 -20.29 -32.30
CA LEU A 644 3.85 -18.96 -31.74
C LEU A 644 4.85 -18.57 -30.65
N CYS A 645 5.53 -19.53 -30.02
CA CYS A 645 6.53 -19.28 -28.99
C CYS A 645 7.60 -18.31 -29.50
N GLY A 646 7.84 -17.23 -28.77
CA GLY A 646 8.78 -16.17 -29.17
C GLY A 646 8.26 -15.19 -30.23
N THR A 647 6.97 -15.26 -30.58
CA THR A 647 6.33 -14.32 -31.53
C THR A 647 5.28 -13.45 -30.82
N PRO A 648 4.94 -12.26 -31.37
CA PRO A 648 3.88 -11.42 -30.81
C PRO A 648 2.46 -11.87 -31.18
N TYR A 649 2.32 -12.91 -32.01
CA TYR A 649 1.03 -13.29 -32.59
C TYR A 649 0.09 -13.91 -31.54
N PRO A 650 -1.18 -13.46 -31.47
CA PRO A 650 -2.14 -13.98 -30.52
C PRO A 650 -2.63 -15.38 -30.88
N VAL A 651 -2.96 -16.15 -29.85
CA VAL A 651 -3.58 -17.47 -29.97
C VAL A 651 -5.04 -17.32 -30.42
N ASP A 652 -5.44 -18.03 -31.48
CA ASP A 652 -6.85 -18.13 -31.88
C ASP A 652 -7.59 -19.18 -31.02
N TYR A 653 -7.95 -18.79 -29.81
CA TYR A 653 -8.70 -19.63 -28.88
C TYR A 653 -10.03 -20.12 -29.47
N LYS A 654 -10.68 -19.34 -30.36
CA LYS A 654 -11.99 -19.72 -30.94
C LYS A 654 -11.87 -20.90 -31.89
N ILE A 655 -10.82 -20.96 -32.69
CA ILE A 655 -10.56 -22.12 -33.57
C ILE A 655 -10.26 -23.36 -32.74
N TRP A 656 -9.40 -23.24 -31.73
CA TRP A 656 -8.99 -24.39 -30.91
C TRP A 656 -10.11 -24.93 -30.03
N LEU A 657 -10.92 -24.05 -29.42
CA LEU A 657 -12.12 -24.46 -28.69
C LEU A 657 -13.09 -25.23 -29.59
N ARG A 658 -13.27 -24.84 -30.85
CA ARG A 658 -14.10 -25.59 -31.81
C ARG A 658 -13.52 -26.95 -32.16
N ARG A 659 -12.21 -27.03 -32.40
CA ARG A 659 -11.52 -28.28 -32.75
C ARG A 659 -11.54 -29.29 -31.60
N LEU A 660 -11.25 -28.85 -30.38
CA LEU A 660 -11.29 -29.68 -29.19
C LEU A 660 -12.70 -30.20 -28.91
N LYS A 661 -13.73 -29.33 -28.97
CA LYS A 661 -15.14 -29.74 -28.80
C LYS A 661 -15.59 -30.82 -29.78
N ARG A 662 -15.15 -30.75 -31.04
CA ARG A 662 -15.53 -31.74 -32.07
C ARG A 662 -14.96 -33.12 -31.74
N GLN A 663 -13.70 -33.20 -31.33
CA GLN A 663 -13.10 -34.48 -30.95
C GLN A 663 -13.86 -35.13 -29.79
N ILE A 664 -14.20 -34.34 -28.77
CA ILE A 664 -14.94 -34.82 -27.60
C ILE A 664 -16.33 -35.34 -28.00
N SER A 665 -17.01 -34.67 -28.94
CA SER A 665 -18.34 -35.10 -29.42
C SER A 665 -18.29 -36.37 -30.28
N GLU A 666 -17.14 -36.70 -30.87
CA GLU A 666 -16.95 -37.91 -31.68
C GLU A 666 -16.65 -39.15 -30.81
N GLU A 667 -16.10 -38.98 -29.60
CA GLU A 667 -15.83 -40.06 -28.65
C GLU A 667 -17.09 -40.52 -27.87
N ASP A 668 -18.05 -39.62 -27.57
CA ASP A 668 -19.34 -39.96 -26.93
C ASP A 668 -20.34 -40.67 -27.88
N GLY A 669 -20.07 -40.68 -29.20
CA GLY A 669 -20.96 -41.22 -30.24
C GLY A 669 -20.77 -42.71 -30.57
N GLY A 670 -20.31 -43.52 -29.62
CA GLY A 670 -20.08 -44.95 -29.80
C GLY A 670 -21.35 -45.78 -30.02
N LYS A 671 -21.74 -45.96 -31.29
CA LYS A 671 -22.65 -46.98 -31.87
C LYS A 671 -23.46 -47.83 -30.87
N GLU A 672 -24.74 -47.51 -30.68
CA GLU A 672 -25.75 -48.55 -30.43
C GLU A 672 -25.80 -49.45 -31.67
N VAL A 673 -25.27 -50.66 -31.55
CA VAL A 673 -25.47 -51.72 -32.53
C VAL A 673 -26.83 -52.34 -32.22
N ASP A 674 -27.83 -51.97 -33.02
CA ASP A 674 -29.09 -52.69 -33.09
C ASP A 674 -28.80 -54.17 -33.44
N THR A 675 -28.93 -55.03 -32.44
CA THR A 675 -29.02 -56.47 -32.62
C THR A 675 -30.43 -56.90 -32.23
N SER A 676 -31.35 -56.81 -33.18
CA SER A 676 -32.55 -57.66 -33.19
C SER A 676 -32.83 -58.12 -34.61
N GLY A 677 -32.61 -59.43 -34.80
CA GLY A 677 -33.28 -60.21 -35.83
C GLY A 677 -34.51 -60.89 -35.24
#